data_AF-A0A928IPI4-F1
#
_entry.id   AF-A0A928IPI4-F1
#
_cell.length_a   1.000
_cell.length_b   1.000
_cell.length_c   1.000
_cell.angle_alpha   90.00
_cell.angle_beta   90.00
_cell.angle_gamma   90.00
#
_symmetry.space_group_name_H-M   'P 1'
#
loop_
_entity.id
_entity.type
_entity.pdbx_description
1 polymer ?
#
loop_
_entity_poly.entity_id
_entity_poly.type
_entity_poly.pdbx_seq_one_letter_code
_entity_poly.pdbx_strand_id
1 'polypeptide(L)'
;MTRIKRNFCLLLALVLALNVGAVSSFISDEVAAAEESFTLINGSTLTVNDSFVTDIVPGTTAGTVIANFKEDVTILNANGVAVASTTVVATGYTLKNGTASLAIVINGDADCNGAVNTSDLVFIKKKLTASAAMPDAMFSAADTNGDKMLSVTDYAILRSHIGNKTNMYASIYGAKYVLNEATAKYASADNALAETNSTGTVAAGTYYVFKGYPHGLNGMYNLTTDTTGETAGFWINPNAEEEEEPVVTGTPYVVVKEINKYASSTNAYNQSNPSGTVAAGTYYIYNGYPNGVNGMYNLTTDTTGETAGFWINPAENVIATAATYVLEKDIPKYTTAADALTQTNSSGTATAGTYYIYNNYPNGYQGMYNLTTDPTGATPLFWINPADLEDDPVVTGTPYVVVKEINKYSNSVDAANMTNPTGTLAAGTYYIYNNYPNGYNGMYNITTDTTGATVGYWINPAENVTATASTYVLTTDTPKYSSATDAISKINSTGTASAGTYYIYSGYPNGYQGMYNLTTDPTGATAGFWINPTGVAVNRDFVDANGKVNLTRNINKYSTSTDALHQTNGTGVVDKDTQYYIYSGYPNGLNGVYNITTDSTGKTAGFWVNPAESTEPKLNYGTVKGVWISQYEITTIALSGSSQANKTTYTTKVRNMLTAVKNCGYNTIFVQVRPNGDSFYPSTLYPMSKYVVGAYGLAASYDPFQIIVDEAQELALSVQAWVNPMRLMETGEITSVGSTYKIKQWYNDTTKRGTYIVAVNGTYYLNPAYADVRNLIIDGVEEICTKYNVDGIHFDDYFYPEGVTSSFDQAAFSASGQSNIGNFRRACTNALVKGTYTAVKAIDSNIKFGISPAGSITGNLYSIYADVNTWVNNQGYVDYVAPQIYWGFEHTQSPFQEVLDEWATLVGKKDYVKLIIGLDLSMAYGTTDSYDGTEWTDHKDVIARQIVAASAKENFDGVIMFSLRYFYNPSSGYYTGNLSAERANFEPVLKALYTTN
;
A
#
# COMPACT_ATOMS: atom_id res chain seq x y z
N MET A 1 10.13 27.15 -48.37
CA MET A 1 8.70 26.87 -48.55
C MET A 1 8.34 26.13 -49.85
N THR A 2 9.04 26.33 -50.98
CA THR A 2 8.71 25.66 -52.26
C THR A 2 9.21 24.20 -52.37
N ARG A 3 10.17 23.77 -51.54
CA ARG A 3 10.64 22.36 -51.48
C ARG A 3 9.76 21.45 -50.62
N ILE A 4 9.03 21.99 -49.63
CA ILE A 4 8.13 21.21 -48.75
C ILE A 4 6.81 20.90 -49.48
N LYS A 5 6.29 21.84 -50.29
CA LYS A 5 5.11 21.60 -51.14
C LYS A 5 5.34 20.52 -52.20
N ARG A 6 6.56 20.37 -52.72
CA ARG A 6 6.89 19.38 -53.76
C ARG A 6 6.95 17.95 -53.21
N ASN A 7 7.40 17.76 -51.97
CA ASN A 7 7.39 16.46 -51.32
C ASN A 7 5.98 16.07 -50.83
N PHE A 8 5.15 17.05 -50.43
CA PHE A 8 3.76 16.80 -50.06
C PHE A 8 2.90 16.40 -51.27
N CYS A 9 3.11 17.01 -52.44
CA CYS A 9 2.41 16.60 -53.67
C CYS A 9 2.89 15.25 -54.22
N LEU A 10 4.15 14.85 -54.01
CA LEU A 10 4.66 13.53 -54.37
C LEU A 10 4.15 12.43 -53.43
N LEU A 11 4.02 12.73 -52.13
CA LEU A 11 3.43 11.81 -51.15
C LEU A 11 1.91 11.66 -51.36
N LEU A 12 1.22 12.76 -51.69
CA LEU A 12 -0.20 12.75 -52.02
C LEU A 12 -0.46 12.02 -53.36
N ALA A 13 0.43 12.15 -54.35
CA ALA A 13 0.35 11.39 -55.60
C ALA A 13 0.68 9.90 -55.41
N LEU A 14 1.56 9.54 -54.47
CA LEU A 14 1.85 8.13 -54.14
C LEU A 14 0.68 7.48 -53.38
N VAL A 15 0.01 8.25 -52.50
CA VAL A 15 -1.19 7.80 -51.76
C VAL A 15 -2.43 7.73 -52.65
N LEU A 16 -2.58 8.64 -53.63
CA LEU A 16 -3.67 8.60 -54.62
C LEU A 16 -3.44 7.60 -55.77
N ALA A 17 -2.19 7.19 -56.05
CA ALA A 17 -1.89 6.17 -57.07
C ALA A 17 -1.96 4.72 -56.54
N LEU A 18 -2.02 4.52 -55.22
CA LEU A 18 -2.01 3.19 -54.60
C LEU A 18 -3.37 2.69 -54.11
N ASN A 19 -4.48 3.43 -54.27
CA ASN A 19 -5.74 2.99 -53.64
C ASN A 19 -7.06 3.33 -54.36
N VAL A 20 -7.12 3.19 -55.70
CA VAL A 20 -8.41 3.07 -56.40
C VAL A 20 -8.23 2.15 -57.61
N GLY A 21 -8.45 0.84 -57.45
CA GLY A 21 -8.46 -0.07 -58.60
C GLY A 21 -8.34 -1.58 -58.35
N ALA A 22 -8.05 -2.03 -57.13
CA ALA A 22 -7.84 -3.46 -56.86
C ALA A 22 -8.47 -3.99 -55.55
N VAL A 23 -9.51 -3.32 -55.02
CA VAL A 23 -10.13 -3.71 -53.72
C VAL A 23 -11.61 -4.09 -53.87
N SER A 24 -12.14 -4.21 -55.09
CA SER A 24 -13.53 -4.67 -55.33
C SER A 24 -13.61 -6.06 -55.98
N SER A 25 -12.52 -6.82 -56.03
CA SER A 25 -12.48 -8.20 -56.53
C SER A 25 -11.58 -9.14 -55.71
N PHE A 26 -11.28 -8.76 -54.47
CA PHE A 26 -10.54 -9.58 -53.50
C PHE A 26 -11.36 -9.87 -52.23
N ILE A 27 -12.69 -9.70 -52.28
CA ILE A 27 -13.63 -10.03 -51.19
C ILE A 27 -14.66 -11.07 -51.66
N SER A 28 -14.22 -12.07 -52.42
CA SER A 28 -15.08 -13.23 -52.72
C SER A 28 -14.37 -14.55 -53.02
N ASP A 29 -13.04 -14.63 -52.85
CA ASP A 29 -12.28 -15.88 -53.00
C ASP A 29 -11.23 -16.05 -51.89
N GLU A 30 -11.57 -15.71 -50.65
CA GLU A 30 -11.22 -16.62 -49.54
C GLU A 30 -12.35 -17.63 -49.43
N VAL A 31 -12.30 -18.56 -50.36
CA VAL A 31 -12.95 -19.87 -50.26
C VAL A 31 -12.52 -20.47 -48.93
N ALA A 32 -13.47 -20.52 -48.00
CA ALA A 32 -13.58 -21.53 -46.94
C ALA A 32 -12.27 -22.23 -46.58
N ALA A 33 -11.43 -21.59 -45.76
CA ALA A 33 -10.68 -22.40 -44.81
C ALA A 33 -11.75 -23.06 -43.94
N ALA A 34 -11.96 -24.35 -44.14
CA ALA A 34 -12.93 -25.13 -43.40
C ALA A 34 -12.80 -24.79 -41.92
N GLU A 35 -13.92 -24.43 -41.27
CA GLU A 35 -14.02 -24.51 -39.82
C GLU A 35 -13.86 -25.99 -39.45
N GLU A 36 -12.62 -26.46 -39.35
CA GLU A 36 -12.30 -27.72 -38.69
C GLU A 36 -12.38 -27.46 -37.19
N SER A 37 -13.62 -27.38 -36.69
CA SER A 37 -13.88 -27.42 -35.26
C SER A 37 -13.60 -28.84 -34.75
N PHE A 38 -12.66 -28.97 -33.81
CA PHE A 38 -12.40 -30.24 -33.12
C PHE A 38 -13.69 -30.69 -32.42
N THR A 39 -14.23 -31.84 -32.83
CA THR A 39 -15.53 -32.32 -32.37
C THR A 39 -15.35 -33.57 -31.52
N LEU A 40 -15.69 -33.44 -30.23
CA LEU A 40 -15.64 -34.57 -29.30
C LEU A 40 -16.72 -35.61 -29.58
N ILE A 41 -16.41 -36.87 -29.30
CA ILE A 41 -17.38 -37.97 -29.25
C ILE A 41 -18.33 -37.72 -28.07
N ASN A 42 -19.61 -38.04 -28.25
CA ASN A 42 -20.63 -37.84 -27.21
C ASN A 42 -20.26 -38.64 -25.94
N GLY A 43 -20.17 -37.97 -24.79
CA GLY A 43 -19.72 -38.55 -23.52
C GLY A 43 -18.22 -38.43 -23.23
N SER A 44 -17.45 -37.69 -24.05
CA SER A 44 -16.06 -37.34 -23.71
C SER A 44 -15.98 -36.52 -22.42
N THR A 45 -14.93 -36.76 -21.65
CA THR A 45 -14.61 -35.99 -20.43
C THR A 45 -13.68 -34.81 -20.71
N LEU A 46 -13.25 -34.60 -21.96
CA LEU A 46 -12.37 -33.51 -22.35
C LEU A 46 -13.17 -32.24 -22.62
N THR A 47 -12.51 -31.09 -22.43
CA THR A 47 -13.05 -29.79 -22.83
C THR A 47 -12.18 -29.19 -23.92
N VAL A 48 -12.83 -28.62 -24.94
CA VAL A 48 -12.21 -27.95 -26.07
C VAL A 48 -12.68 -26.50 -26.09
N ASN A 49 -11.74 -25.56 -26.20
CA ASN A 49 -12.02 -24.14 -26.42
C ASN A 49 -11.17 -23.60 -27.57
N ASP A 50 -11.32 -22.32 -27.91
CA ASP A 50 -10.68 -21.68 -29.07
C ASP A 50 -9.14 -21.73 -29.09
N SER A 51 -8.48 -22.21 -28.02
CA SER A 51 -7.00 -22.25 -27.92
C SER A 51 -6.44 -23.52 -27.28
N PHE A 52 -7.24 -24.28 -26.51
CA PHE A 52 -6.76 -25.38 -25.67
C PHE A 52 -7.66 -26.62 -25.68
N VAL A 53 -7.04 -27.76 -25.37
CA VAL A 53 -7.70 -28.99 -24.90
C VAL A 53 -7.34 -29.19 -23.43
N THR A 54 -8.35 -29.26 -22.56
CA THR A 54 -8.22 -29.33 -21.09
C THR A 54 -8.95 -30.55 -20.51
N ASP A 55 -8.97 -30.68 -19.18
CA ASP A 55 -9.57 -31.81 -18.42
C ASP A 55 -8.92 -33.17 -18.70
N ILE A 56 -7.64 -33.14 -19.09
CA ILE A 56 -6.82 -34.33 -19.27
C ILE A 56 -6.26 -34.77 -17.92
N VAL A 57 -6.52 -36.02 -17.56
CA VAL A 57 -5.96 -36.62 -16.34
C VAL A 57 -4.44 -36.81 -16.52
N PRO A 58 -3.60 -36.42 -15.54
CA PRO A 58 -2.16 -36.66 -15.62
C PRO A 58 -1.81 -38.12 -15.89
N GLY A 59 -0.85 -38.37 -16.79
CA GLY A 59 -0.48 -39.72 -17.22
C GLY A 59 -1.31 -40.30 -18.39
N THR A 60 -2.26 -39.53 -18.95
CA THR A 60 -3.04 -39.94 -20.13
C THR A 60 -2.13 -40.08 -21.36
N THR A 61 -2.36 -41.12 -22.17
CA THR A 61 -1.59 -41.36 -23.41
C THR A 61 -2.18 -40.63 -24.61
N ALA A 62 -1.36 -40.35 -25.62
CA ALA A 62 -1.77 -39.71 -26.86
C ALA A 62 -2.91 -40.47 -27.56
N GLY A 63 -2.86 -41.80 -27.58
CA GLY A 63 -3.92 -42.64 -28.13
C GLY A 63 -5.25 -42.48 -27.39
N THR A 64 -5.23 -42.30 -26.08
CA THR A 64 -6.42 -42.04 -25.27
C THR A 64 -7.03 -40.67 -25.57
N VAL A 65 -6.20 -39.64 -25.74
CA VAL A 65 -6.68 -38.30 -26.13
C VAL A 65 -7.26 -38.32 -27.54
N ILE A 66 -6.56 -38.93 -28.51
CA ILE A 66 -7.01 -39.05 -29.90
C ILE A 66 -8.37 -39.76 -29.99
N ALA A 67 -8.59 -40.81 -29.18
CA ALA A 67 -9.83 -41.57 -29.17
C ALA A 67 -11.07 -40.77 -28.72
N ASN A 68 -10.93 -39.54 -28.21
CA ASN A 68 -12.05 -38.69 -27.82
C ASN A 68 -12.61 -37.82 -28.97
N PHE A 69 -11.95 -37.79 -30.12
CA PHE A 69 -12.33 -36.94 -31.25
C PHE A 69 -12.99 -37.74 -32.37
N LYS A 70 -13.93 -37.11 -33.08
CA LYS A 70 -14.65 -37.73 -34.21
C LYS A 70 -13.82 -37.74 -35.50
N GLU A 71 -12.81 -36.88 -35.56
CA GLU A 71 -11.92 -36.70 -36.71
C GLU A 71 -10.52 -37.31 -36.47
N ASP A 72 -9.79 -37.56 -37.57
CA ASP A 72 -8.42 -38.09 -37.51
C ASP A 72 -7.45 -37.01 -37.01
N VAL A 73 -7.19 -37.00 -35.71
CA VAL A 73 -6.29 -36.06 -35.05
C VAL A 73 -4.91 -36.67 -34.77
N THR A 74 -3.87 -35.85 -34.88
CA THR A 74 -2.48 -36.22 -34.53
C THR A 74 -1.97 -35.36 -33.38
N ILE A 75 -1.25 -35.95 -32.44
CA ILE A 75 -0.59 -35.18 -31.36
C ILE A 75 0.89 -34.98 -31.71
N LEU A 76 1.32 -33.73 -31.65
CA LEU A 76 2.69 -33.30 -31.83
C LEU A 76 3.29 -32.90 -30.48
N ASN A 77 4.56 -33.25 -30.24
CA ASN A 77 5.30 -32.72 -29.09
C ASN A 77 5.70 -31.25 -29.31
N ALA A 78 6.33 -30.63 -28.30
CA ALA A 78 6.77 -29.23 -28.35
C ALA A 78 7.73 -28.88 -29.52
N ASN A 79 8.35 -29.87 -30.16
CA ASN A 79 9.21 -29.69 -31.34
C ASN A 79 8.46 -29.89 -32.67
N GLY A 80 7.13 -30.05 -32.63
CA GLY A 80 6.29 -30.27 -33.80
C GLY A 80 6.35 -31.69 -34.39
N VAL A 81 6.87 -32.67 -33.64
CA VAL A 81 7.02 -34.06 -34.10
C VAL A 81 5.88 -34.93 -33.58
N ALA A 82 5.26 -35.71 -34.46
CA ALA A 82 4.18 -36.63 -34.08
C ALA A 82 4.67 -37.69 -33.09
N VAL A 83 3.88 -37.91 -32.03
CA VAL A 83 4.20 -38.87 -30.97
C VAL A 83 3.45 -40.18 -31.16
N ALA A 84 4.03 -41.30 -30.68
CA ALA A 84 3.38 -42.60 -30.72
C ALA A 84 2.15 -42.62 -29.80
N SER A 85 1.13 -43.44 -30.11
CA SER A 85 -0.11 -43.53 -29.33
C SER A 85 0.09 -43.92 -27.86
N THR A 86 1.19 -44.58 -27.52
CA THR A 86 1.55 -44.96 -26.14
C THR A 86 2.26 -43.85 -25.35
N THR A 87 2.58 -42.72 -25.99
CA THR A 87 3.31 -41.60 -25.35
C THR A 87 2.38 -40.87 -24.39
N VAL A 88 2.83 -40.61 -23.16
CA VAL A 88 2.11 -39.74 -22.23
C VAL A 88 2.14 -38.32 -22.76
N VAL A 89 0.98 -37.66 -22.83
CA VAL A 89 0.90 -36.26 -23.27
C VAL A 89 1.31 -35.32 -22.14
N ALA A 90 1.86 -34.17 -22.49
CA ALA A 90 2.27 -33.13 -21.54
C ALA A 90 1.70 -31.77 -21.94
N THR A 91 1.65 -30.84 -20.99
CA THR A 91 1.33 -29.43 -21.27
C THR A 91 2.25 -28.89 -22.38
N GLY A 92 1.67 -28.15 -23.33
CA GLY A 92 2.40 -27.59 -24.47
C GLY A 92 2.54 -28.52 -25.68
N TYR A 93 2.03 -29.75 -25.63
CA TYR A 93 1.86 -30.58 -26.82
C TYR A 93 0.73 -30.00 -27.68
N THR A 94 0.70 -30.34 -28.97
CA THR A 94 -0.29 -29.78 -29.91
C THR A 94 -1.15 -30.88 -30.50
N LEU A 95 -2.46 -30.78 -30.34
CA LEU A 95 -3.44 -31.57 -31.08
C LEU A 95 -3.65 -30.92 -32.45
N LYS A 96 -3.51 -31.68 -33.54
CA LYS A 96 -3.56 -31.18 -34.91
C LYS A 96 -4.54 -31.97 -35.76
N ASN A 97 -5.37 -31.23 -36.51
CA ASN A 97 -6.17 -31.73 -37.62
C ASN A 97 -5.96 -30.77 -38.80
N GLY A 98 -5.54 -31.26 -39.96
CA GLY A 98 -5.29 -30.40 -41.13
C GLY A 98 -4.40 -29.17 -40.82
N THR A 99 -4.95 -27.98 -41.03
CA THR A 99 -4.33 -26.68 -40.69
C THR A 99 -4.70 -26.18 -39.29
N ALA A 100 -5.68 -26.79 -38.62
CA ALA A 100 -6.13 -26.45 -37.28
C ALA A 100 -5.25 -27.09 -36.20
N SER A 101 -5.01 -26.37 -35.11
CA SER A 101 -4.19 -26.84 -34.00
C SER A 101 -4.62 -26.26 -32.65
N LEU A 102 -4.65 -27.08 -31.61
CA LEU A 102 -4.90 -26.68 -30.23
C LEU A 102 -3.75 -27.11 -29.32
N ALA A 103 -3.42 -26.28 -28.33
CA ALA A 103 -2.45 -26.66 -27.31
C ALA A 103 -3.09 -27.55 -26.24
N ILE A 104 -2.35 -28.56 -25.78
CA ILE A 104 -2.75 -29.44 -24.69
C ILE A 104 -2.34 -28.79 -23.36
N VAL A 105 -3.26 -28.75 -22.40
CA VAL A 105 -3.02 -28.25 -21.05
C VAL A 105 -3.45 -29.30 -20.03
N ILE A 106 -2.51 -29.70 -19.16
CA ILE A 106 -2.77 -30.60 -18.05
C ILE A 106 -2.69 -29.76 -16.77
N ASN A 107 -3.79 -29.69 -16.03
CA ASN A 107 -3.85 -28.89 -14.80
C ASN A 107 -2.83 -29.40 -13.77
N GLY A 108 -1.93 -28.52 -13.31
CA GLY A 108 -0.83 -28.80 -12.40
C GLY A 108 0.51 -29.19 -13.05
N ASP A 109 0.57 -29.50 -14.35
CA ASP A 109 1.81 -29.84 -15.09
C ASP A 109 2.45 -28.56 -15.66
N ALA A 110 2.91 -27.72 -14.75
CA ALA A 110 3.42 -26.38 -15.04
C ALA A 110 4.80 -26.41 -15.70
N ASP A 111 5.60 -27.45 -15.48
CA ASP A 111 6.93 -27.60 -16.06
C ASP A 111 6.96 -28.36 -17.41
N CYS A 112 5.78 -28.79 -17.91
CA CYS A 112 5.55 -29.49 -19.18
C CYS A 112 6.20 -30.89 -19.28
N ASN A 113 6.36 -31.59 -18.16
CA ASN A 113 6.93 -32.94 -18.16
C ASN A 113 5.87 -34.05 -18.33
N GLY A 114 4.58 -33.73 -18.24
CA GLY A 114 3.45 -34.67 -18.37
C GLY A 114 3.03 -35.34 -17.07
N ALA A 115 3.62 -34.94 -15.94
CA ALA A 115 3.37 -35.49 -14.61
C ALA A 115 3.34 -34.39 -13.55
N VAL A 116 2.21 -34.28 -12.86
CA VAL A 116 2.01 -33.32 -11.76
C VAL A 116 2.74 -33.79 -10.50
N ASN A 117 3.87 -33.17 -10.17
CA ASN A 117 4.75 -33.62 -9.09
C ASN A 117 5.54 -32.47 -8.42
N THR A 118 6.49 -32.80 -7.53
CA THR A 118 7.25 -31.80 -6.78
C THR A 118 8.10 -30.87 -7.66
N SER A 119 8.44 -31.27 -8.90
CA SER A 119 9.12 -30.40 -9.86
C SER A 119 8.26 -29.21 -10.28
N ASP A 120 6.95 -29.41 -10.47
CA ASP A 120 5.98 -28.35 -10.78
C ASP A 120 5.87 -27.33 -9.64
N LEU A 121 5.91 -27.78 -8.39
CA LEU A 121 5.95 -26.88 -7.21
C LEU A 121 7.19 -26.00 -7.22
N VAL A 122 8.35 -26.60 -7.48
CA VAL A 122 9.61 -25.86 -7.55
C VAL A 122 9.58 -24.87 -8.73
N PHE A 123 8.98 -25.27 -9.85
CA PHE A 123 8.82 -24.42 -11.02
C PHE A 123 7.91 -23.21 -10.73
N ILE A 124 6.71 -23.44 -10.19
CA ILE A 124 5.78 -22.37 -9.79
C ILE A 124 6.41 -21.46 -8.73
N LYS A 125 7.05 -22.01 -7.70
CA LYS A 125 7.72 -21.22 -6.66
C LYS A 125 8.81 -20.31 -7.22
N LYS A 126 9.60 -20.79 -8.19
CA LYS A 126 10.62 -19.98 -8.87
C LYS A 126 10.00 -18.89 -9.75
N LYS A 127 8.84 -19.16 -10.36
CA LYS A 127 8.13 -18.19 -11.22
C LYS A 127 7.38 -17.13 -10.41
N LEU A 128 6.91 -17.46 -9.21
CA LEU A 128 6.36 -16.49 -8.26
C LEU A 128 7.43 -15.50 -7.74
N THR A 129 8.71 -15.86 -7.80
CA THR A 129 9.82 -15.00 -7.32
C THR A 129 10.65 -14.36 -8.43
N ALA A 130 10.44 -14.72 -9.70
CA ALA A 130 11.20 -14.20 -10.83
C ALA A 130 10.27 -13.55 -11.88
N SER A 131 10.54 -12.28 -12.24
CA SER A 131 9.75 -11.45 -13.17
C SER A 131 9.81 -11.86 -14.66
N ALA A 132 9.82 -13.15 -14.98
CA ALA A 132 9.96 -13.66 -16.36
C ALA A 132 8.64 -14.18 -16.94
N ALA A 133 8.31 -13.77 -18.17
CA ALA A 133 7.13 -14.20 -18.92
C ALA A 133 7.05 -15.74 -19.07
N MET A 134 5.83 -16.28 -19.14
CA MET A 134 5.50 -17.70 -19.24
C MET A 134 4.59 -17.94 -20.46
N PRO A 135 4.80 -19.02 -21.26
CA PRO A 135 3.88 -19.39 -22.33
C PRO A 135 2.47 -19.72 -21.82
N ASP A 136 1.44 -19.38 -22.60
CA ASP A 136 0.03 -19.45 -22.16
C ASP A 136 -0.40 -20.85 -21.69
N ALA A 137 0.03 -21.91 -22.37
CA ALA A 137 -0.29 -23.29 -21.94
C ALA A 137 0.34 -23.66 -20.59
N MET A 138 1.56 -23.19 -20.31
CA MET A 138 2.23 -23.39 -19.02
C MET A 138 1.55 -22.60 -17.92
N PHE A 139 1.12 -21.39 -18.25
CA PHE A 139 0.40 -20.53 -17.31
C PHE A 139 -0.96 -21.13 -16.97
N SER A 140 -1.72 -21.58 -17.97
CA SER A 140 -2.99 -22.28 -17.76
C SER A 140 -2.85 -23.61 -17.01
N ALA A 141 -1.70 -24.29 -17.12
CA ALA A 141 -1.41 -25.47 -16.30
C ALA A 141 -1.02 -25.11 -14.86
N ALA A 142 -0.38 -23.95 -14.66
CA ALA A 142 0.05 -23.47 -13.35
C ALA A 142 -1.07 -22.78 -12.55
N ASP A 143 -2.09 -22.25 -13.25
CA ASP A 143 -3.33 -21.69 -12.72
C ASP A 143 -4.29 -22.81 -12.29
N THR A 144 -4.01 -23.38 -11.12
CA THR A 144 -4.74 -24.56 -10.63
C THR A 144 -6.16 -24.26 -10.14
N ASN A 145 -6.47 -23.00 -9.86
CA ASN A 145 -7.79 -22.55 -9.42
C ASN A 145 -8.64 -21.97 -10.55
N GLY A 146 -8.08 -21.79 -11.75
CA GLY A 146 -8.76 -21.27 -12.94
C GLY A 146 -9.09 -19.78 -12.86
N ASP A 147 -8.41 -19.03 -11.98
CA ASP A 147 -8.62 -17.59 -11.78
C ASP A 147 -7.85 -16.72 -12.78
N LYS A 148 -7.10 -17.37 -13.69
CA LYS A 148 -6.24 -16.79 -14.72
C LYS A 148 -5.08 -15.99 -14.14
N MET A 149 -4.63 -16.32 -12.93
CA MET A 149 -3.44 -15.78 -12.30
C MET A 149 -2.59 -16.84 -11.60
N LEU A 150 -1.27 -16.61 -11.60
CA LEU A 150 -0.34 -17.47 -10.90
C LEU A 150 -0.04 -16.86 -9.53
N SER A 151 -0.50 -17.51 -8.46
CA SER A 151 -0.44 -16.98 -7.09
C SER A 151 0.13 -17.98 -6.09
N VAL A 152 0.31 -17.51 -4.84
CA VAL A 152 0.63 -18.40 -3.70
C VAL A 152 -0.49 -19.39 -3.42
N THR A 153 -1.71 -19.09 -3.87
CA THR A 153 -2.88 -19.99 -3.77
C THR A 153 -2.70 -21.17 -4.70
N ASP A 154 -2.24 -20.97 -5.93
CA ASP A 154 -1.96 -22.05 -6.87
C ASP A 154 -0.83 -22.95 -6.40
N TYR A 155 0.22 -22.34 -5.84
CA TYR A 155 1.29 -23.07 -5.18
C TYR A 155 0.77 -23.89 -3.99
N ALA A 156 -0.13 -23.34 -3.17
CA ALA A 156 -0.70 -24.02 -2.01
C ALA A 156 -1.68 -25.13 -2.41
N ILE A 157 -2.47 -24.91 -3.45
CA ILE A 157 -3.36 -25.89 -4.08
C ILE A 157 -2.50 -27.03 -4.61
N LEU A 158 -1.57 -26.78 -5.52
CA LEU A 158 -0.70 -27.83 -6.04
C LEU A 158 0.06 -28.58 -4.94
N ARG A 159 0.49 -27.88 -3.88
CA ARG A 159 1.23 -28.48 -2.75
C ARG A 159 0.36 -29.41 -1.92
N SER A 160 -0.91 -29.07 -1.72
CA SER A 160 -1.86 -29.94 -1.01
C SER A 160 -2.18 -31.21 -1.82
N HIS A 161 -2.16 -31.12 -3.15
CA HIS A 161 -2.39 -32.24 -4.08
C HIS A 161 -1.24 -33.24 -4.10
N ILE A 162 0.01 -32.76 -4.15
CA ILE A 162 1.21 -33.64 -4.17
C ILE A 162 1.41 -34.37 -2.84
N GLY A 163 0.83 -33.84 -1.75
CA GLY A 163 0.82 -34.46 -0.42
C GLY A 163 -0.31 -35.47 -0.17
N ASN A 164 -1.37 -35.51 -1.00
CA ASN A 164 -2.54 -36.38 -0.77
C ASN A 164 -3.05 -36.97 -2.10
N LYS A 165 -2.78 -38.26 -2.33
CA LYS A 165 -3.12 -38.96 -3.58
C LYS A 165 -4.62 -39.36 -3.69
N THR A 166 -5.57 -38.42 -3.66
CA THR A 166 -6.94 -38.66 -4.20
C THR A 166 -7.82 -37.40 -4.29
N ASN A 167 -8.28 -37.10 -5.52
CA ASN A 167 -9.48 -36.35 -5.96
C ASN A 167 -9.59 -34.81 -5.79
N MET A 168 -9.63 -34.14 -6.95
CA MET A 168 -9.61 -32.69 -7.22
C MET A 168 -10.95 -31.94 -6.99
N TYR A 169 -12.02 -32.59 -6.52
CA TYR A 169 -13.37 -31.99 -6.52
C TYR A 169 -14.02 -31.78 -5.13
N ALA A 170 -13.36 -32.17 -4.04
CA ALA A 170 -13.99 -32.22 -2.71
C ALA A 170 -13.70 -31.02 -1.78
N SER A 171 -12.70 -30.18 -2.06
CA SER A 171 -12.20 -29.21 -1.06
C SER A 171 -12.77 -27.80 -1.19
N ILE A 172 -13.77 -27.57 -2.05
CA ILE A 172 -14.18 -26.19 -2.37
C ILE A 172 -15.27 -25.65 -1.41
N TYR A 173 -16.25 -26.41 -0.87
CA TYR A 173 -17.33 -25.81 -0.03
C TYR A 173 -18.11 -26.75 0.95
N GLY A 174 -17.47 -27.58 1.79
CA GLY A 174 -18.18 -28.48 2.72
C GLY A 174 -18.08 -28.10 4.21
N ALA A 175 -19.21 -27.98 4.92
CA ALA A 175 -19.23 -27.94 6.40
C ALA A 175 -19.45 -29.36 6.97
N LYS A 176 -18.84 -29.66 8.13
CA LYS A 176 -19.01 -30.94 8.84
C LYS A 176 -20.30 -30.88 9.67
N TYR A 177 -21.18 -31.87 9.55
CA TYR A 177 -22.46 -31.96 10.26
C TYR A 177 -22.66 -33.32 10.90
N VAL A 178 -23.18 -33.38 12.13
CA VAL A 178 -23.35 -34.62 12.89
C VAL A 178 -24.83 -34.92 13.05
N LEU A 179 -25.24 -36.10 12.58
CA LEU A 179 -26.57 -36.67 12.85
C LEU A 179 -26.48 -37.58 14.06
N ASN A 180 -27.27 -37.28 15.10
CA ASN A 180 -27.26 -38.03 16.35
C ASN A 180 -28.13 -39.30 16.30
N GLU A 181 -29.07 -39.37 15.36
CA GLU A 181 -29.91 -40.53 15.10
C GLU A 181 -30.10 -40.77 13.60
N ALA A 182 -30.77 -41.87 13.23
CA ALA A 182 -31.02 -42.18 11.83
C ALA A 182 -32.11 -41.26 11.25
N THR A 183 -31.80 -40.53 10.17
CA THR A 183 -32.65 -39.48 9.60
C THR A 183 -33.14 -39.85 8.20
N ALA A 184 -34.30 -39.34 7.77
CA ALA A 184 -34.82 -39.57 6.43
C ALA A 184 -33.98 -38.86 5.35
N LYS A 185 -33.81 -39.51 4.19
CA LYS A 185 -33.13 -38.95 3.01
C LYS A 185 -34.07 -38.75 1.82
N TYR A 186 -33.85 -37.66 1.09
CA TYR A 186 -34.75 -37.18 0.05
C TYR A 186 -34.01 -36.93 -1.27
N ALA A 187 -34.71 -37.10 -2.39
CA ALA A 187 -34.14 -36.87 -3.72
C ALA A 187 -33.98 -35.38 -4.09
N SER A 188 -34.70 -34.48 -3.41
CA SER A 188 -34.67 -33.04 -3.66
C SER A 188 -34.78 -32.22 -2.36
N ALA A 189 -34.30 -30.98 -2.41
CA ALA A 189 -34.36 -30.05 -1.29
C ALA A 189 -35.80 -29.73 -0.85
N ASP A 190 -36.73 -29.57 -1.79
CA ASP A 190 -38.15 -29.28 -1.50
C ASP A 190 -38.84 -30.43 -0.75
N ASN A 191 -38.53 -31.67 -1.14
CA ASN A 191 -39.04 -32.87 -0.47
C ASN A 191 -38.45 -33.03 0.93
N ALA A 192 -37.17 -32.65 1.11
CA ALA A 192 -36.53 -32.63 2.42
C ALA A 192 -37.15 -31.59 3.35
N LEU A 193 -37.44 -30.39 2.84
CA LEU A 193 -38.04 -29.31 3.61
C LEU A 193 -39.50 -29.60 4.01
N ALA A 194 -40.27 -30.20 3.10
CA ALA A 194 -41.67 -30.56 3.33
C ALA A 194 -41.85 -31.92 4.03
N GLU A 195 -40.76 -32.65 4.27
CA GLU A 195 -40.72 -34.03 4.77
C GLU A 195 -41.63 -35.02 4.02
N THR A 196 -41.77 -34.84 2.71
CA THR A 196 -42.62 -35.68 1.85
C THR A 196 -41.79 -36.51 0.87
N ASN A 197 -42.30 -37.68 0.47
CA ASN A 197 -41.66 -38.57 -0.52
C ASN A 197 -40.22 -38.97 -0.18
N SER A 198 -39.97 -39.37 1.08
CA SER A 198 -38.68 -39.92 1.51
C SER A 198 -38.26 -41.11 0.64
N THR A 199 -36.98 -41.14 0.29
CA THR A 199 -36.35 -42.18 -0.52
C THR A 199 -35.62 -43.23 0.31
N GLY A 200 -35.60 -43.08 1.64
CA GLY A 200 -34.99 -43.99 2.59
C GLY A 200 -34.53 -43.30 3.88
N THR A 201 -33.68 -43.96 4.65
CA THR A 201 -33.03 -43.39 5.84
C THR A 201 -31.51 -43.47 5.72
N VAL A 202 -30.83 -42.59 6.45
CA VAL A 202 -29.37 -42.54 6.61
C VAL A 202 -29.05 -42.69 8.10
N ALA A 203 -27.96 -43.37 8.45
CA ALA A 203 -27.61 -43.65 9.85
C ALA A 203 -27.05 -42.41 10.59
N ALA A 204 -27.10 -42.45 11.93
CA ALA A 204 -26.39 -41.49 12.78
C ALA A 204 -24.89 -41.51 12.45
N GLY A 205 -24.26 -40.34 12.37
CA GLY A 205 -22.88 -40.23 11.92
C GLY A 205 -22.49 -38.81 11.53
N THR A 206 -21.24 -38.64 11.12
CA THR A 206 -20.75 -37.34 10.64
C THR A 206 -20.73 -37.29 9.12
N TYR A 207 -21.38 -36.28 8.55
CA TYR A 207 -21.50 -36.06 7.12
C TYR A 207 -20.89 -34.71 6.73
N TYR A 208 -20.30 -34.62 5.54
CA TYR A 208 -19.94 -33.33 4.95
C TYR A 208 -21.09 -32.90 4.05
N VAL A 209 -21.60 -31.68 4.25
CA VAL A 209 -22.84 -31.22 3.63
C VAL A 209 -22.69 -29.83 3.04
N PHE A 210 -23.46 -29.56 1.98
CA PHE A 210 -23.61 -28.23 1.38
C PHE A 210 -24.88 -27.55 1.91
N LYS A 211 -24.75 -26.34 2.47
CA LYS A 211 -25.86 -25.43 2.81
C LYS A 211 -25.94 -24.35 1.71
N GLY A 212 -27.00 -24.35 0.90
CA GLY A 212 -27.14 -23.37 -0.18
C GLY A 212 -27.58 -22.00 0.33
N TYR A 213 -26.98 -20.90 -0.14
CA TYR A 213 -27.59 -19.57 -0.15
C TYR A 213 -27.01 -18.70 -1.29
N PRO A 214 -27.83 -17.84 -1.95
CA PRO A 214 -28.21 -16.61 -1.26
C PRO A 214 -29.73 -16.32 -1.13
N HIS A 215 -30.64 -17.27 -0.84
CA HIS A 215 -32.02 -16.97 -0.37
C HIS A 215 -32.62 -18.13 0.45
N GLY A 216 -33.48 -17.83 1.44
CA GLY A 216 -34.16 -18.67 2.47
C GLY A 216 -33.70 -20.11 2.75
N LEU A 217 -33.54 -20.50 4.01
CA LEU A 217 -33.23 -21.85 4.52
C LEU A 217 -33.78 -23.02 3.65
N ASN A 218 -32.93 -23.71 2.86
CA ASN A 218 -33.36 -24.78 1.95
C ASN A 218 -32.40 -25.99 1.94
N GLY A 219 -32.70 -27.03 2.75
CA GLY A 219 -32.10 -28.38 2.67
C GLY A 219 -30.58 -28.50 2.90
N MET A 220 -30.10 -29.69 3.26
CA MET A 220 -28.65 -30.00 3.34
C MET A 220 -28.29 -31.15 2.40
N TYR A 221 -27.38 -30.91 1.46
CA TYR A 221 -26.99 -31.91 0.46
C TYR A 221 -25.74 -32.69 0.91
N ASN A 222 -25.83 -34.02 0.96
CA ASN A 222 -24.75 -34.89 1.42
C ASN A 222 -23.64 -35.09 0.38
N LEU A 223 -22.40 -34.78 0.77
CA LEU A 223 -21.18 -34.87 -0.03
C LEU A 223 -20.27 -36.03 0.38
N THR A 224 -20.57 -36.77 1.46
CA THR A 224 -19.73 -37.89 1.91
C THR A 224 -20.06 -39.22 1.25
N THR A 225 -18.99 -39.95 0.94
CA THR A 225 -18.92 -41.41 0.98
C THR A 225 -17.94 -41.78 2.10
N ASP A 226 -18.42 -42.10 3.29
CA ASP A 226 -17.53 -42.50 4.39
C ASP A 226 -17.31 -44.03 4.41
N THR A 227 -16.45 -44.48 5.33
CA THR A 227 -16.05 -45.89 5.53
C THR A 227 -17.19 -46.86 5.87
N THR A 228 -18.42 -46.39 6.05
CA THR A 228 -19.62 -47.21 6.27
C THR A 228 -20.36 -47.59 4.96
N GLY A 229 -19.97 -47.01 3.82
CA GLY A 229 -20.42 -47.43 2.49
C GLY A 229 -21.68 -46.74 1.94
N GLU A 230 -22.19 -45.70 2.59
CA GLU A 230 -23.29 -44.88 2.04
C GLU A 230 -22.78 -43.94 0.93
N THR A 231 -23.59 -43.78 -0.12
CA THR A 231 -23.21 -43.07 -1.36
C THR A 231 -23.66 -41.61 -1.34
N ALA A 232 -22.78 -40.68 -1.70
CA ALA A 232 -23.10 -39.24 -1.78
C ALA A 232 -24.26 -38.96 -2.75
N GLY A 233 -24.97 -37.85 -2.57
CA GLY A 233 -25.92 -37.34 -3.58
C GLY A 233 -27.40 -37.23 -3.19
N PHE A 234 -27.73 -37.12 -1.89
CA PHE A 234 -29.09 -37.00 -1.38
C PHE A 234 -29.26 -35.83 -0.41
N TRP A 235 -30.50 -35.41 -0.18
CA TRP A 235 -30.86 -34.27 0.69
C TRP A 235 -31.38 -34.72 2.06
N ILE A 236 -31.08 -33.93 3.09
CA ILE A 236 -31.49 -34.13 4.49
C ILE A 236 -32.18 -32.85 4.98
N ASN A 237 -33.22 -33.00 5.82
CA ASN A 237 -33.91 -31.84 6.42
C ASN A 237 -33.03 -31.21 7.52
N PRO A 238 -32.67 -29.91 7.44
CA PRO A 238 -31.87 -29.24 8.46
C PRO A 238 -32.51 -29.10 9.84
N ASN A 239 -33.82 -29.33 9.98
CA ASN A 239 -34.56 -29.15 11.25
C ASN A 239 -34.66 -30.42 12.13
N ALA A 240 -33.94 -31.49 11.78
CA ALA A 240 -33.87 -32.68 12.62
C ALA A 240 -32.90 -32.45 13.81
N GLU A 241 -33.48 -31.91 14.89
CA GLU A 241 -32.96 -31.62 16.24
C GLU A 241 -31.63 -30.83 16.39
N GLU A 242 -31.72 -29.70 17.10
CA GLU A 242 -30.67 -28.72 17.41
C GLU A 242 -29.61 -29.23 18.42
N GLU A 243 -28.33 -28.98 18.14
CA GLU A 243 -27.42 -28.19 19.01
C GLU A 243 -26.15 -27.83 18.20
N GLU A 244 -25.93 -26.53 17.94
CA GLU A 244 -24.67 -26.02 17.39
C GLU A 244 -23.62 -25.92 18.51
N GLU A 245 -22.62 -26.81 18.50
CA GLU A 245 -21.37 -26.57 19.23
C GLU A 245 -20.49 -25.58 18.43
N PRO A 246 -20.02 -24.46 19.03
CA PRO A 246 -19.24 -23.47 18.32
C PRO A 246 -17.80 -23.96 18.10
N VAL A 247 -17.36 -24.03 16.85
CA VAL A 247 -15.94 -24.23 16.52
C VAL A 247 -15.19 -22.90 16.71
N VAL A 248 -14.53 -22.73 17.86
CA VAL A 248 -13.60 -21.62 18.14
C VAL A 248 -12.16 -22.13 18.20
N THR A 249 -11.25 -21.53 17.43
CA THR A 249 -9.80 -21.81 17.44
C THR A 249 -9.13 -21.16 18.67
N GLY A 250 -8.57 -21.94 19.60
CA GLY A 250 -7.82 -21.45 20.76
C GLY A 250 -6.30 -21.33 20.54
N THR A 251 -5.62 -20.50 21.35
CA THR A 251 -4.15 -20.31 21.33
C THR A 251 -3.45 -21.33 22.26
N PRO A 252 -2.32 -21.95 21.90
CA PRO A 252 -1.59 -22.87 22.77
C PRO A 252 -0.90 -22.14 23.94
N TYR A 253 -1.02 -22.66 25.15
CA TYR A 253 -0.42 -22.15 26.39
C TYR A 253 0.25 -23.28 27.18
N VAL A 254 1.43 -23.01 27.75
CA VAL A 254 2.19 -24.02 28.51
C VAL A 254 2.17 -23.72 30.01
N VAL A 255 1.66 -24.68 30.76
CA VAL A 255 1.68 -24.72 32.22
C VAL A 255 2.98 -25.43 32.62
N VAL A 256 3.91 -24.72 33.28
CA VAL A 256 5.28 -25.23 33.53
C VAL A 256 5.45 -25.94 34.86
N LYS A 257 4.42 -25.95 35.71
CA LYS A 257 4.35 -26.67 36.99
C LYS A 257 2.88 -26.94 37.30
N GLU A 258 2.61 -27.82 38.25
CA GLU A 258 1.22 -28.03 38.70
C GLU A 258 0.61 -26.74 39.25
N ILE A 259 -0.58 -26.35 38.78
CA ILE A 259 -1.32 -25.13 39.18
C ILE A 259 -2.77 -25.45 39.56
N ASN A 260 -3.48 -24.50 40.16
CA ASN A 260 -4.87 -24.71 40.56
C ASN A 260 -5.82 -24.58 39.35
N LYS A 261 -6.85 -25.43 39.31
CA LYS A 261 -8.02 -25.27 38.43
C LYS A 261 -9.21 -24.74 39.23
N TYR A 262 -10.07 -23.98 38.54
CA TYR A 262 -11.19 -23.28 39.12
C TYR A 262 -12.46 -23.50 38.30
N ALA A 263 -13.61 -23.56 38.98
CA ALA A 263 -14.90 -23.76 38.34
C ALA A 263 -15.44 -22.52 37.60
N SER A 264 -14.88 -21.33 37.86
CA SER A 264 -15.29 -20.08 37.20
C SER A 264 -14.12 -19.13 36.99
N SER A 265 -14.25 -18.23 36.01
CA SER A 265 -13.25 -17.20 35.70
C SER A 265 -13.00 -16.24 36.86
N THR A 266 -14.05 -15.92 37.63
CA THR A 266 -13.98 -15.08 38.84
C THR A 266 -13.20 -15.74 39.96
N ASN A 267 -13.37 -17.05 40.16
CA ASN A 267 -12.61 -17.81 41.16
C ASN A 267 -11.15 -17.95 40.75
N ALA A 268 -10.89 -18.17 39.45
CA ALA A 268 -9.54 -18.21 38.91
C ALA A 268 -8.80 -16.89 39.14
N TYR A 269 -9.43 -15.75 38.81
CA TYR A 269 -8.80 -14.45 39.00
C TYR A 269 -8.50 -14.14 40.46
N ASN A 270 -9.46 -14.37 41.36
CA ASN A 270 -9.31 -14.08 42.79
C ASN A 270 -8.52 -15.17 43.55
N GLN A 271 -8.09 -16.24 42.86
CA GLN A 271 -7.44 -17.42 43.43
C GLN A 271 -8.21 -18.02 44.62
N SER A 272 -9.54 -18.07 44.53
CA SER A 272 -10.42 -18.50 45.60
C SER A 272 -11.22 -19.75 45.22
N ASN A 273 -11.46 -20.65 46.18
CA ASN A 273 -12.19 -21.91 46.00
C ASN A 273 -11.69 -22.77 44.80
N PRO A 274 -10.44 -23.25 44.83
CA PRO A 274 -9.93 -24.14 43.79
C PRO A 274 -10.73 -25.45 43.74
N SER A 275 -11.05 -25.90 42.54
CA SER A 275 -11.78 -27.16 42.30
C SER A 275 -10.85 -28.36 42.09
N GLY A 276 -9.54 -28.13 42.04
CA GLY A 276 -8.49 -29.16 41.95
C GLY A 276 -7.17 -28.56 41.45
N THR A 277 -6.26 -29.41 40.97
CA THR A 277 -5.02 -29.00 40.28
C THR A 277 -4.97 -29.53 38.85
N VAL A 278 -4.07 -28.96 38.04
CA VAL A 278 -3.73 -29.38 36.68
C VAL A 278 -2.21 -29.49 36.54
N ALA A 279 -1.73 -30.56 35.92
CA ALA A 279 -0.31 -30.86 35.79
C ALA A 279 0.41 -29.94 34.80
N ALA A 280 1.74 -30.00 34.80
CA ALA A 280 2.54 -29.30 33.79
C ALA A 280 2.30 -29.91 32.40
N GLY A 281 2.03 -29.08 31.40
CA GLY A 281 1.61 -29.55 30.07
C GLY A 281 1.26 -28.39 29.12
N THR A 282 0.91 -28.72 27.88
CA THR A 282 0.44 -27.75 26.88
C THR A 282 -1.07 -27.85 26.76
N TYR A 283 -1.76 -26.72 26.97
CA TYR A 283 -3.22 -26.60 26.96
C TYR A 283 -3.64 -25.53 25.95
N TYR A 284 -4.72 -25.75 25.21
CA TYR A 284 -5.27 -24.73 24.31
C TYR A 284 -6.39 -24.01 25.02
N ILE A 285 -6.32 -22.69 25.06
CA ILE A 285 -7.11 -21.90 26.00
C ILE A 285 -7.84 -20.77 25.25
N TYR A 286 -9.09 -20.51 25.65
CA TYR A 286 -9.88 -19.36 25.22
C TYR A 286 -9.74 -18.18 26.20
N ASN A 287 -9.56 -16.97 25.66
CA ASN A 287 -9.45 -15.74 26.42
C ASN A 287 -10.80 -14.99 26.35
N GLY A 288 -11.56 -14.99 27.45
CA GLY A 288 -12.93 -14.48 27.46
C GLY A 288 -13.03 -12.95 27.51
N TYR A 289 -13.28 -12.32 26.35
CA TYR A 289 -13.81 -10.95 26.15
C TYR A 289 -12.93 -9.73 26.55
N PRO A 290 -13.17 -8.53 25.96
CA PRO A 290 -12.16 -7.52 25.62
C PRO A 290 -11.88 -6.45 26.68
N ASN A 291 -12.25 -6.66 27.94
CA ASN A 291 -12.11 -5.64 28.99
C ASN A 291 -11.14 -6.00 30.13
N GLY A 292 -10.25 -6.98 29.89
CA GLY A 292 -8.92 -6.95 30.48
C GLY A 292 -8.78 -7.26 31.97
N VAL A 293 -9.63 -8.07 32.59
CA VAL A 293 -9.35 -8.69 33.90
C VAL A 293 -10.25 -9.93 34.12
N ASN A 294 -9.73 -11.18 34.01
CA ASN A 294 -10.15 -12.44 34.69
C ASN A 294 -9.68 -13.73 33.94
N GLY A 295 -9.69 -14.89 34.62
CA GLY A 295 -8.95 -16.13 34.26
C GLY A 295 -9.19 -16.78 32.89
N MET A 296 -8.43 -17.84 32.61
CA MET A 296 -8.23 -18.48 31.30
C MET A 296 -8.98 -19.83 31.18
N TYR A 297 -9.75 -20.09 30.10
CA TYR A 297 -10.58 -21.31 29.97
C TYR A 297 -9.96 -22.41 29.09
N ASN A 298 -9.75 -23.62 29.62
CA ASN A 298 -9.15 -24.73 28.89
C ASN A 298 -10.15 -25.39 27.91
N LEU A 299 -9.76 -25.46 26.64
CA LEU A 299 -10.52 -26.03 25.51
C LEU A 299 -10.10 -27.46 25.13
N THR A 300 -9.04 -28.01 25.73
CA THR A 300 -8.48 -29.30 25.29
C THR A 300 -8.50 -30.39 26.33
N THR A 301 -8.75 -31.61 25.87
CA THR A 301 -8.34 -32.85 26.53
C THR A 301 -6.92 -33.20 26.10
N ASP A 302 -5.97 -33.27 27.03
CA ASP A 302 -4.59 -33.64 26.68
C ASP A 302 -4.43 -35.17 26.55
N THR A 303 -3.25 -35.61 26.12
CA THR A 303 -2.88 -37.04 25.99
C THR A 303 -2.74 -37.80 27.32
N THR A 304 -2.92 -37.12 28.47
CA THR A 304 -2.91 -37.70 29.82
C THR A 304 -4.33 -37.96 30.35
N GLY A 305 -5.38 -37.49 29.66
CA GLY A 305 -6.78 -37.85 29.91
C GLY A 305 -7.58 -36.86 30.75
N GLU A 306 -7.07 -35.66 31.03
CA GLU A 306 -7.84 -34.60 31.71
C GLU A 306 -8.88 -33.99 30.75
N THR A 307 -10.12 -33.79 31.22
CA THR A 307 -11.24 -33.29 30.40
C THR A 307 -11.26 -31.76 30.29
N ALA A 308 -11.60 -31.22 29.11
CA ALA A 308 -11.78 -29.79 28.89
C ALA A 308 -12.88 -29.20 29.80
N GLY A 309 -12.85 -27.89 30.06
CA GLY A 309 -13.97 -27.21 30.72
C GLY A 309 -13.70 -26.56 32.09
N PHE A 310 -12.46 -26.20 32.41
CA PHE A 310 -12.09 -25.53 33.66
C PHE A 310 -11.27 -24.25 33.44
N TRP A 311 -11.20 -23.40 34.46
CA TRP A 311 -10.49 -22.12 34.43
C TRP A 311 -9.14 -22.19 35.17
N ILE A 312 -8.13 -21.47 34.68
CA ILE A 312 -6.81 -21.32 35.34
C ILE A 312 -6.44 -19.84 35.49
N ASN A 313 -5.56 -19.51 36.43
CA ASN A 313 -5.07 -18.15 36.59
C ASN A 313 -3.75 -17.94 35.83
N PRO A 314 -3.67 -16.99 34.88
CA PRO A 314 -2.43 -16.70 34.15
C PRO A 314 -1.25 -16.28 35.05
N ALA A 315 -1.51 -15.75 36.26
CA ALA A 315 -0.49 -15.34 37.21
C ALA A 315 0.14 -16.53 37.98
N GLU A 316 -0.41 -17.74 37.91
CA GLU A 316 0.14 -18.95 38.57
C GLU A 316 1.29 -19.60 37.79
N ASN A 317 2.01 -18.82 36.97
CA ASN A 317 3.20 -19.19 36.20
C ASN A 317 2.90 -19.93 34.87
N VAL A 318 2.09 -19.31 34.00
CA VAL A 318 1.85 -19.77 32.61
C VAL A 318 2.80 -19.01 31.66
N ILE A 319 3.58 -19.70 30.83
CA ILE A 319 4.58 -19.06 29.93
C ILE A 319 4.00 -18.88 28.51
N ALA A 320 4.16 -17.67 27.95
CA ALA A 320 3.40 -17.22 26.79
C ALA A 320 4.03 -17.40 25.40
N THR A 321 5.32 -17.72 25.20
CA THR A 321 5.86 -17.84 23.81
C THR A 321 7.12 -18.71 23.70
N ALA A 322 7.15 -19.60 22.69
CA ALA A 322 8.35 -20.30 22.19
C ALA A 322 8.66 -19.80 20.77
N ALA A 323 9.95 -19.79 20.37
CA ALA A 323 10.38 -19.33 19.04
C ALA A 323 10.82 -20.49 18.14
N THR A 324 10.60 -20.36 16.83
CA THR A 324 10.97 -21.37 15.82
C THR A 324 12.38 -21.11 15.30
N TYR A 325 13.21 -22.15 15.25
CA TYR A 325 14.58 -22.11 14.72
C TYR A 325 14.77 -23.22 13.68
N VAL A 326 15.56 -22.95 12.65
CA VAL A 326 15.93 -23.93 11.62
C VAL A 326 17.41 -24.25 11.77
N LEU A 327 17.72 -25.53 12.00
CA LEU A 327 19.08 -26.04 11.97
C LEU A 327 19.40 -26.47 10.53
N GLU A 328 20.37 -25.81 9.90
CA GLU A 328 20.78 -26.13 8.52
C GLU A 328 21.79 -27.28 8.43
N LYS A 329 22.35 -27.70 9.58
CA LYS A 329 23.30 -28.80 9.70
C LYS A 329 23.08 -29.58 10.99
N ASP A 330 23.58 -30.81 11.02
CA ASP A 330 23.58 -31.64 12.23
C ASP A 330 24.52 -31.05 13.29
N ILE A 331 24.04 -30.93 14.53
CA ILE A 331 24.78 -30.32 15.65
C ILE A 331 24.73 -31.18 16.93
N PRO A 332 25.67 -31.05 17.88
CA PRO A 332 25.65 -31.80 19.12
C PRO A 332 24.46 -31.40 20.01
N LYS A 333 23.85 -32.38 20.69
CA LYS A 333 22.88 -32.16 21.77
C LYS A 333 23.45 -32.53 23.13
N TYR A 334 22.92 -31.91 24.17
CA TYR A 334 23.40 -32.01 25.55
C TYR A 334 22.23 -32.25 26.51
N THR A 335 22.50 -32.93 27.63
CA THR A 335 21.50 -33.18 28.68
C THR A 335 21.36 -32.02 29.66
N THR A 336 22.35 -31.13 29.75
CA THR A 336 22.33 -29.96 30.63
C THR A 336 22.76 -28.67 29.89
N ALA A 337 22.28 -27.52 30.37
CA ALA A 337 22.65 -26.22 29.82
C ALA A 337 24.14 -25.88 30.00
N ALA A 338 24.76 -26.37 31.07
CA ALA A 338 26.18 -26.15 31.36
C ALA A 338 27.07 -26.91 30.36
N ASP A 339 26.77 -28.19 30.13
CA ASP A 339 27.49 -29.02 29.15
C ASP A 339 27.35 -28.47 27.72
N ALA A 340 26.17 -27.93 27.38
CA ALA A 340 25.94 -27.26 26.10
C ALA A 340 26.86 -26.04 25.93
N LEU A 341 26.93 -25.16 26.94
CA LEU A 341 27.71 -23.93 26.86
C LEU A 341 29.23 -24.19 26.75
N THR A 342 29.74 -25.18 27.47
CA THR A 342 31.17 -25.54 27.43
C THR A 342 31.52 -26.55 26.35
N GLN A 343 30.51 -27.03 25.60
CA GLN A 343 30.61 -28.06 24.57
C GLN A 343 31.27 -29.37 25.06
N THR A 344 31.02 -29.76 26.31
CA THR A 344 31.56 -30.98 26.92
C THR A 344 30.46 -32.03 27.12
N ASN A 345 30.80 -33.33 27.14
CA ASN A 345 29.88 -34.44 27.44
C ASN A 345 28.59 -34.48 26.58
N SER A 346 28.72 -34.34 25.25
CA SER A 346 27.57 -34.45 24.34
C SER A 346 26.81 -35.78 24.51
N SER A 347 25.48 -35.70 24.51
CA SER A 347 24.57 -36.85 24.63
C SER A 347 24.09 -37.40 23.28
N GLY A 348 24.60 -36.85 22.16
CA GLY A 348 24.32 -37.30 20.79
C GLY A 348 24.26 -36.15 19.79
N THR A 349 23.66 -36.40 18.63
CA THR A 349 23.50 -35.40 17.55
C THR A 349 22.02 -35.08 17.32
N ALA A 350 21.70 -33.81 17.11
CA ALA A 350 20.43 -33.31 16.59
C ALA A 350 20.59 -33.06 15.09
N THR A 351 19.68 -33.57 14.28
CA THR A 351 19.72 -33.50 12.81
C THR A 351 19.26 -32.15 12.28
N ALA A 352 19.68 -31.77 11.08
CA ALA A 352 19.19 -30.58 10.39
C ALA A 352 17.65 -30.64 10.23
N GLY A 353 16.95 -29.56 10.59
CA GLY A 353 15.49 -29.53 10.67
C GLY A 353 14.94 -28.32 11.44
N THR A 354 13.62 -28.23 11.57
CA THR A 354 12.96 -27.12 12.28
C THR A 354 12.61 -27.51 13.72
N TYR A 355 13.02 -26.70 14.68
CA TYR A 355 12.87 -26.93 16.12
C TYR A 355 12.19 -25.73 16.80
N TYR A 356 11.33 -25.98 17.80
CA TYR A 356 10.82 -24.91 18.68
C TYR A 356 11.69 -24.86 19.93
N ILE A 357 12.36 -23.74 20.16
CA ILE A 357 13.38 -23.62 21.20
C ILE A 357 12.96 -22.55 22.21
N TYR A 358 13.09 -22.88 23.50
CA TYR A 358 12.91 -21.94 24.60
C TYR A 358 14.24 -21.28 24.99
N ASN A 359 14.20 -19.96 25.17
CA ASN A 359 15.34 -19.14 25.54
C ASN A 359 15.16 -18.63 26.99
N ASN A 360 15.87 -19.22 27.96
CA ASN A 360 15.73 -18.86 29.37
C ASN A 360 16.74 -17.76 29.76
N TYR A 361 16.35 -16.48 29.77
CA TYR A 361 17.28 -15.41 30.20
C TYR A 361 16.73 -14.47 31.26
N PRO A 362 16.68 -14.90 32.54
CA PRO A 362 16.63 -13.96 33.64
C PRO A 362 18.01 -13.66 34.26
N ASN A 363 19.04 -14.51 34.10
CA ASN A 363 20.28 -14.42 34.93
C ASN A 363 21.61 -14.86 34.27
N GLY A 364 21.80 -14.66 32.95
CA GLY A 364 23.06 -14.96 32.25
C GLY A 364 23.09 -16.32 31.56
N TYR A 365 23.87 -16.40 30.47
CA TYR A 365 23.82 -17.42 29.41
C TYR A 365 23.79 -18.88 29.88
N GLN A 366 22.62 -19.51 29.83
CA GLN A 366 22.41 -20.94 30.15
C GLN A 366 21.67 -21.66 29.01
N GLY A 367 22.36 -21.99 27.92
CA GLY A 367 21.91 -22.94 26.87
C GLY A 367 20.56 -22.65 26.18
N MET A 368 20.24 -23.40 25.12
CA MET A 368 18.96 -23.32 24.41
C MET A 368 18.21 -24.66 24.51
N TYR A 369 16.94 -24.67 24.92
CA TYR A 369 16.20 -25.91 25.24
C TYR A 369 15.16 -26.27 24.17
N ASN A 370 15.28 -27.46 23.56
CA ASN A 370 14.38 -27.92 22.50
C ASN A 370 13.05 -28.48 23.05
N LEU A 371 11.94 -28.02 22.47
CA LEU A 371 10.56 -28.34 22.85
C LEU A 371 9.82 -29.22 21.82
N THR A 372 10.42 -29.62 20.68
CA THR A 372 9.76 -30.49 19.68
C THR A 372 10.12 -31.98 19.79
N THR A 373 9.14 -32.83 19.47
CA THR A 373 9.37 -34.12 18.80
C THR A 373 9.48 -33.89 17.29
N ASP A 374 10.57 -34.36 16.68
CA ASP A 374 10.77 -34.39 15.23
C ASP A 374 9.82 -35.42 14.54
N PRO A 375 9.42 -35.26 13.26
CA PRO A 375 8.72 -36.30 12.47
C PRO A 375 9.41 -37.68 12.41
N THR A 376 10.67 -37.81 12.82
CA THR A 376 11.40 -39.07 12.98
C THR A 376 11.24 -39.74 14.36
N GLY A 377 10.53 -39.11 15.30
CA GLY A 377 10.16 -39.72 16.59
C GLY A 377 11.19 -39.59 17.73
N ALA A 378 12.15 -38.67 17.64
CA ALA A 378 13.05 -38.39 18.77
C ALA A 378 12.34 -37.60 19.90
N THR A 379 12.58 -37.97 21.15
CA THR A 379 11.97 -37.37 22.35
C THR A 379 12.37 -35.89 22.52
N PRO A 380 11.45 -35.00 22.96
CA PRO A 380 11.79 -33.62 23.35
C PRO A 380 12.76 -33.63 24.54
N LEU A 381 13.24 -32.45 24.98
CA LEU A 381 14.01 -32.26 26.23
C LEU A 381 15.54 -32.42 26.12
N PHE A 382 16.20 -31.67 25.23
CA PHE A 382 17.66 -31.57 25.18
C PHE A 382 18.15 -30.13 24.96
N TRP A 383 19.39 -29.86 25.35
CA TRP A 383 20.04 -28.56 25.27
C TRP A 383 20.97 -28.45 24.05
N ILE A 384 21.05 -27.24 23.48
CA ILE A 384 21.88 -26.87 22.34
C ILE A 384 22.77 -25.67 22.74
N ASN A 385 24.00 -25.61 22.22
CA ASN A 385 24.85 -24.44 22.39
C ASN A 385 24.39 -23.31 21.44
N PRO A 386 24.11 -22.11 21.95
CA PRO A 386 23.75 -20.96 21.10
C PRO A 386 24.79 -20.62 20.02
N ALA A 387 26.08 -20.89 20.27
CA ALA A 387 27.16 -20.59 19.32
C ALA A 387 27.23 -21.53 18.11
N ASP A 388 26.52 -22.66 18.15
CA ASP A 388 26.42 -23.60 17.02
C ASP A 388 25.31 -23.19 16.02
N LEU A 389 24.56 -22.13 16.32
CA LEU A 389 23.61 -21.47 15.42
C LEU A 389 24.36 -20.37 14.64
N GLU A 390 24.35 -20.42 13.31
CA GLU A 390 25.06 -19.47 12.46
C GLU A 390 24.32 -18.12 12.27
N ASP A 391 23.08 -18.02 12.75
CA ASP A 391 22.35 -16.75 12.82
C ASP A 391 22.55 -16.08 14.18
N ASP A 392 23.31 -14.98 14.18
CA ASP A 392 23.54 -14.13 15.34
C ASP A 392 22.20 -13.76 16.02
N PRO A 393 22.02 -14.04 17.33
CA PRO A 393 20.80 -13.65 18.02
C PRO A 393 20.73 -12.12 18.11
N VAL A 394 19.62 -11.55 17.62
CA VAL A 394 19.25 -10.15 17.82
C VAL A 394 19.17 -9.86 19.33
N VAL A 395 20.20 -9.22 19.89
CA VAL A 395 20.17 -8.64 21.24
C VAL A 395 19.24 -7.43 21.21
N THR A 396 18.11 -7.52 21.90
CA THR A 396 17.08 -6.47 22.00
C THR A 396 17.47 -5.35 22.98
N GLY A 397 18.59 -4.68 22.72
CA GLY A 397 18.95 -3.40 23.34
C GLY A 397 18.89 -2.26 22.32
N THR A 398 18.31 -1.11 22.69
CA THR A 398 18.36 0.08 21.80
C THR A 398 19.73 0.75 21.96
N PRO A 399 20.47 1.06 20.87
CA PRO A 399 21.71 1.82 20.98
C PRO A 399 21.42 3.25 21.43
N TYR A 400 22.18 3.72 22.42
CA TYR A 400 22.05 5.05 23.03
C TYR A 400 23.41 5.74 23.07
N VAL A 401 23.50 6.89 22.43
CA VAL A 401 24.74 7.65 22.29
C VAL A 401 24.85 8.66 23.43
N VAL A 402 25.86 8.48 24.27
CA VAL A 402 26.26 9.42 25.32
C VAL A 402 27.26 10.41 24.69
N VAL A 403 26.89 11.69 24.61
CA VAL A 403 27.64 12.73 23.86
C VAL A 403 28.67 13.49 24.72
N LYS A 404 28.64 13.30 26.04
CA LYS A 404 29.61 13.81 27.02
C LYS A 404 29.64 12.87 28.23
N GLU A 405 30.63 13.00 29.11
CA GLU A 405 30.66 12.20 30.34
C GLU A 405 29.43 12.49 31.24
N ILE A 406 28.74 11.44 31.71
CA ILE A 406 27.52 11.50 32.57
C ILE A 406 27.64 10.59 33.80
N ASN A 407 26.75 10.73 34.79
CA ASN A 407 26.80 9.89 35.99
C ASN A 407 26.21 8.47 35.78
N LYS A 408 26.71 7.51 36.57
CA LYS A 408 26.19 6.14 36.73
C LYS A 408 25.51 6.00 38.09
N TYR A 409 24.48 5.15 38.15
CA TYR A 409 23.67 4.92 39.34
C TYR A 409 23.45 3.42 39.59
N SER A 410 23.33 3.01 40.86
CA SER A 410 23.11 1.61 41.24
C SER A 410 21.67 1.13 41.04
N ASN A 411 20.70 2.05 40.97
CA ASN A 411 19.29 1.73 40.77
C ASN A 411 18.58 2.84 39.96
N SER A 412 17.39 2.50 39.45
CA SER A 412 16.60 3.38 38.58
C SER A 412 16.04 4.62 39.28
N VAL A 413 15.80 4.55 40.59
CA VAL A 413 15.24 5.66 41.39
C VAL A 413 16.29 6.75 41.60
N ASP A 414 17.50 6.36 41.96
CA ASP A 414 18.64 7.27 42.07
C ASP A 414 19.00 7.89 40.72
N ALA A 415 18.93 7.11 39.63
CA ALA A 415 19.13 7.63 38.28
C ALA A 415 18.06 8.66 37.90
N ALA A 416 16.78 8.36 38.09
CA ALA A 416 15.69 9.28 37.76
C ALA A 416 15.78 10.61 38.50
N ASN A 417 16.18 10.57 39.78
CA ASN A 417 16.30 11.75 40.62
C ASN A 417 17.69 12.42 40.59
N MET A 418 18.65 11.84 39.86
CA MET A 418 20.06 12.26 39.81
C MET A 418 20.74 12.34 41.18
N THR A 419 20.45 11.39 42.08
CA THR A 419 20.99 11.32 43.46
C THR A 419 21.93 10.13 43.63
N ASN A 420 22.92 10.23 44.54
CA ASN A 420 23.85 9.14 44.89
C ASN A 420 24.58 8.46 43.71
N PRO A 421 25.32 9.21 42.87
CA PRO A 421 26.05 8.61 41.75
C PRO A 421 27.14 7.65 42.24
N THR A 422 27.27 6.51 41.57
CA THR A 422 28.26 5.46 41.89
C THR A 422 29.50 5.53 41.01
N GLY A 423 29.53 6.43 40.03
CA GLY A 423 30.66 6.70 39.14
C GLY A 423 30.24 7.51 37.91
N THR A 424 31.12 7.63 36.91
CA THR A 424 30.82 8.30 35.63
C THR A 424 30.95 7.36 34.42
N LEU A 425 30.23 7.69 33.35
CA LEU A 425 30.19 7.01 32.06
C LEU A 425 30.69 7.97 30.99
N ALA A 426 31.73 7.58 30.24
CA ALA A 426 32.32 8.41 29.20
C ALA A 426 31.38 8.58 27.98
N ALA A 427 31.72 9.52 27.10
CA ALA A 427 31.04 9.64 25.81
C ALA A 427 31.28 8.40 24.95
N GLY A 428 30.24 7.86 24.32
CA GLY A 428 30.28 6.59 23.61
C GLY A 428 28.89 6.07 23.27
N THR A 429 28.80 4.94 22.56
CA THR A 429 27.52 4.29 22.24
C THR A 429 27.33 3.09 23.16
N TYR A 430 26.20 3.05 23.87
CA TYR A 430 25.87 2.01 24.84
C TYR A 430 24.53 1.38 24.49
N TYR A 431 24.38 0.06 24.62
CA TYR A 431 23.08 -0.59 24.44
C TYR A 431 22.38 -0.73 25.77
N ILE A 432 21.13 -0.27 25.79
CA ILE A 432 20.36 -0.08 27.00
C ILE A 432 18.98 -0.75 26.89
N TYR A 433 18.44 -1.13 28.04
CA TYR A 433 17.07 -1.64 28.19
C TYR A 433 16.17 -0.58 28.82
N ASN A 434 15.01 -0.33 28.21
CA ASN A 434 14.03 0.65 28.65
C ASN A 434 12.70 -0.04 28.95
N ASN A 435 12.25 -0.05 30.21
CA ASN A 435 11.11 -0.86 30.64
C ASN A 435 9.83 -0.10 30.99
N TYR A 436 9.58 1.12 30.47
CA TYR A 436 8.27 1.76 30.71
C TYR A 436 7.79 2.70 29.58
N PRO A 437 6.46 2.75 29.29
CA PRO A 437 5.93 3.49 28.13
C PRO A 437 5.74 5.00 28.34
N ASN A 438 5.96 5.56 29.54
CA ASN A 438 5.43 6.88 29.92
C ASN A 438 6.45 7.91 30.48
N GLY A 439 7.73 7.85 30.07
CA GLY A 439 8.66 9.00 30.18
C GLY A 439 9.51 9.12 31.46
N TYR A 440 10.83 9.29 31.24
CA TYR A 440 11.88 9.85 32.11
C TYR A 440 12.26 9.19 33.45
N ASN A 441 12.30 7.85 33.52
CA ASN A 441 12.98 7.15 34.62
C ASN A 441 14.15 6.32 34.07
N GLY A 442 15.28 6.29 34.78
CA GLY A 442 16.61 5.91 34.26
C GLY A 442 16.67 4.66 33.37
N MET A 443 17.67 4.60 32.49
CA MET A 443 17.89 3.51 31.53
C MET A 443 18.95 2.54 32.05
N TYR A 444 18.79 1.22 31.87
CA TYR A 444 19.74 0.21 32.36
C TYR A 444 20.73 -0.18 31.26
N ASN A 445 22.03 -0.05 31.51
CA ASN A 445 23.07 -0.43 30.55
C ASN A 445 23.30 -1.95 30.56
N ILE A 446 23.12 -2.58 29.39
CA ILE A 446 23.16 -4.03 29.20
C ILE A 446 24.30 -4.51 28.31
N THR A 447 25.23 -3.64 27.88
CA THR A 447 26.38 -4.06 27.05
C THR A 447 27.75 -3.57 27.50
N THR A 448 28.70 -4.48 27.30
CA THR A 448 30.14 -4.28 27.09
C THR A 448 30.38 -3.99 25.61
N ASP A 449 30.80 -2.78 25.23
CA ASP A 449 31.47 -2.60 23.94
C ASP A 449 32.97 -2.95 24.06
N THR A 450 33.69 -2.91 22.94
CA THR A 450 35.13 -3.21 22.80
C THR A 450 36.07 -2.44 23.72
N THR A 451 35.58 -1.53 24.57
CA THR A 451 36.37 -0.76 25.55
C THR A 451 36.33 -1.33 26.98
N GLY A 452 35.54 -2.38 27.25
CA GLY A 452 35.55 -3.07 28.54
C GLY A 452 34.78 -2.36 29.67
N ALA A 453 33.77 -1.54 29.34
CA ALA A 453 32.89 -0.95 30.35
C ALA A 453 32.09 -2.03 31.09
N THR A 454 32.11 -2.02 32.43
CA THR A 454 31.34 -2.94 33.28
C THR A 454 29.85 -2.86 32.94
N VAL A 455 29.16 -4.00 32.92
CA VAL A 455 27.68 -4.06 32.76
C VAL A 455 26.99 -3.88 34.11
N GLY A 456 25.76 -3.35 34.10
CA GLY A 456 24.85 -3.44 35.26
C GLY A 456 24.64 -2.17 36.10
N TYR A 457 24.54 -1.00 35.47
CA TYR A 457 24.19 0.27 36.15
C TYR A 457 23.15 1.07 35.36
N TRP A 458 22.51 2.01 36.05
CA TRP A 458 21.48 2.91 35.52
C TRP A 458 22.06 4.28 35.15
N ILE A 459 21.48 4.93 34.13
CA ILE A 459 21.85 6.30 33.68
C ILE A 459 20.61 7.18 33.51
N ASN A 460 20.76 8.50 33.66
CA ASN A 460 19.68 9.45 33.39
C ASN A 460 19.85 10.10 31.99
N PRO A 461 18.89 9.95 31.07
CA PRO A 461 18.97 10.52 29.73
C PRO A 461 19.03 12.06 29.69
N ALA A 462 18.53 12.74 30.72
CA ALA A 462 18.54 14.21 30.78
C ALA A 462 19.94 14.78 31.02
N GLU A 463 20.86 14.02 31.63
CA GLU A 463 22.25 14.44 31.80
C GLU A 463 23.00 14.49 30.47
N ASN A 464 22.50 13.77 29.47
CA ASN A 464 23.10 13.64 28.14
C ASN A 464 22.62 14.72 27.14
N VAL A 465 21.79 15.69 27.58
CA VAL A 465 21.29 16.77 26.73
C VAL A 465 22.27 17.94 26.74
N THR A 466 22.88 18.26 25.60
CA THR A 466 23.60 19.53 25.37
C THR A 466 22.75 20.45 24.51
N ALA A 467 22.44 21.65 25.03
CA ALA A 467 21.85 22.74 24.25
C ALA A 467 22.76 23.08 23.06
N THR A 468 22.17 23.20 21.87
CA THR A 468 22.82 23.28 20.55
C THR A 468 23.81 24.45 20.42
N ALA A 469 25.10 24.14 20.34
CA ALA A 469 26.11 25.00 19.71
C ALA A 469 26.35 24.54 18.27
N SER A 470 26.50 25.48 17.33
CA SER A 470 26.73 25.17 15.90
C SER A 470 28.19 25.44 15.51
N THR A 471 28.74 24.62 14.62
CA THR A 471 30.08 24.82 14.05
C THR A 471 30.00 25.75 12.84
N TYR A 472 30.91 26.72 12.73
CA TYR A 472 30.94 27.73 11.67
C TYR A 472 32.36 27.94 11.15
N VAL A 473 32.54 27.89 9.84
CA VAL A 473 33.85 27.98 9.20
C VAL A 473 34.00 29.33 8.53
N LEU A 474 34.96 30.14 8.98
CA LEU A 474 35.41 31.33 8.28
C LEU A 474 36.34 30.93 7.15
N THR A 475 35.98 31.26 5.91
CA THR A 475 36.80 30.96 4.72
C THR A 475 37.79 32.06 4.37
N THR A 476 37.63 33.25 4.98
CA THR A 476 38.55 34.38 4.88
C THR A 476 38.63 35.11 6.21
N ASP A 477 39.72 35.84 6.41
CA ASP A 477 39.93 36.64 7.62
C ASP A 477 38.81 37.68 7.77
N THR A 478 38.06 37.59 8.87
CA THR A 478 36.80 38.33 9.07
C THR A 478 36.90 39.25 10.29
N PRO A 479 36.41 40.50 10.23
CA PRO A 479 36.44 41.41 11.38
C PRO A 479 35.72 40.84 12.61
N LYS A 480 36.36 40.92 13.78
CA LYS A 480 35.77 40.59 15.08
C LYS A 480 35.34 41.84 15.83
N TYR A 481 34.34 41.68 16.69
CA TYR A 481 33.71 42.77 17.44
C TYR A 481 33.54 42.39 18.92
N SER A 482 33.54 43.39 19.80
CA SER A 482 33.32 43.21 21.25
C SER A 482 31.85 43.00 21.63
N SER A 483 30.91 43.36 20.75
CA SER A 483 29.47 43.23 21.00
C SER A 483 28.70 42.78 19.75
N ALA A 484 27.54 42.15 19.97
CA ALA A 484 26.64 41.75 18.88
C ALA A 484 26.13 42.98 18.08
N THR A 485 25.88 44.11 18.75
CA THR A 485 25.39 45.35 18.13
C THR A 485 26.42 45.95 17.17
N ASP A 486 27.69 45.97 17.56
CA ASP A 486 28.80 46.43 16.73
C ASP A 486 29.02 45.48 15.54
N ALA A 487 28.91 44.16 15.77
CA ALA A 487 29.00 43.16 14.71
C ALA A 487 27.90 43.33 13.66
N ILE A 488 26.64 43.45 14.08
CA ILE A 488 25.49 43.65 13.20
C ILE A 488 25.64 44.94 12.39
N SER A 489 26.06 46.02 13.05
CA SER A 489 26.19 47.35 12.43
C SER A 489 27.50 47.55 11.65
N LYS A 490 28.44 46.59 11.74
CA LYS A 490 29.79 46.62 11.14
C LYS A 490 30.60 47.87 11.53
N ILE A 491 30.52 48.30 12.79
CA ILE A 491 31.24 49.46 13.33
C ILE A 491 32.18 49.03 14.47
N ASN A 492 33.24 49.82 14.73
CA ASN A 492 34.15 49.61 15.87
C ASN A 492 34.78 48.20 15.97
N SER A 493 35.28 47.66 14.86
CA SER A 493 35.98 46.36 14.87
C SER A 493 37.18 46.38 15.82
N THR A 494 37.34 45.30 16.59
CA THR A 494 38.42 45.13 17.58
C THR A 494 39.57 44.27 17.04
N GLY A 495 39.54 43.92 15.75
CA GLY A 495 40.58 43.18 15.04
C GLY A 495 40.00 42.20 14.03
N THR A 496 40.79 41.20 13.63
CA THR A 496 40.39 40.19 12.63
C THR A 496 40.48 38.79 13.22
N ALA A 497 39.51 37.93 12.89
CA ALA A 497 39.52 36.50 13.16
C ALA A 497 39.98 35.77 11.89
N SER A 498 40.95 34.88 12.02
CA SER A 498 41.55 34.17 10.89
C SER A 498 40.58 33.16 10.27
N ALA A 499 40.76 32.84 8.99
CA ALA A 499 40.04 31.73 8.37
C ALA A 499 40.27 30.41 9.15
N GLY A 500 39.19 29.70 9.48
CA GLY A 500 39.24 28.54 10.37
C GLY A 500 37.86 28.11 10.88
N THR A 501 37.81 27.02 11.63
CA THR A 501 36.56 26.46 12.19
C THR A 501 36.35 26.95 13.62
N TYR A 502 35.19 27.52 13.89
CA TYR A 502 34.80 28.09 15.17
C TYR A 502 33.50 27.47 15.66
N TYR A 503 33.38 27.23 16.96
CA TYR A 503 32.09 26.86 17.57
C TYR A 503 31.43 28.13 18.07
N ILE A 504 30.22 28.39 17.61
CA ILE A 504 29.55 29.66 17.82
C ILE A 504 28.17 29.49 18.46
N TYR A 505 27.84 30.43 19.34
CA TYR A 505 26.53 30.59 19.93
C TYR A 505 25.72 31.63 19.14
N SER A 506 24.45 31.31 18.87
CA SER A 506 23.46 32.21 18.27
C SER A 506 22.47 32.61 19.38
N GLY A 507 22.43 33.90 19.72
CA GLY A 507 21.70 34.40 20.90
C GLY A 507 20.40 35.13 20.60
N TYR A 508 19.30 34.62 21.18
CA TYR A 508 17.98 35.24 21.49
C TYR A 508 16.94 35.53 20.37
N PRO A 509 15.61 35.50 20.69
CA PRO A 509 14.53 35.03 19.82
C PRO A 509 13.78 36.09 18.99
N ASN A 510 14.34 37.27 18.73
CA ASN A 510 13.59 38.36 18.08
C ASN A 510 14.19 38.90 16.77
N GLY A 511 14.87 38.05 16.01
CA GLY A 511 15.29 38.35 14.64
C GLY A 511 16.51 39.29 14.56
N TYR A 512 17.50 38.87 13.77
CA TYR A 512 18.82 39.48 13.52
C TYR A 512 19.87 39.26 14.63
N GLN A 513 20.78 38.33 14.39
CA GLN A 513 21.75 37.85 15.38
C GLN A 513 23.20 38.03 14.90
N GLY A 514 24.05 38.59 15.76
CA GLY A 514 25.50 38.38 15.70
C GLY A 514 25.86 36.97 16.18
N MET A 515 27.04 36.45 15.81
CA MET A 515 27.52 35.12 16.22
C MET A 515 28.63 35.24 17.27
N TYR A 516 28.50 34.59 18.43
CA TYR A 516 29.49 34.65 19.52
C TYR A 516 30.40 33.43 19.53
N ASN A 517 31.71 33.62 19.44
CA ASN A 517 32.68 32.52 19.42
C ASN A 517 32.94 31.91 20.82
N LEU A 518 32.76 30.59 20.94
CA LEU A 518 32.91 29.78 22.15
C LEU A 518 34.24 29.04 22.25
N THR A 519 35.06 29.01 21.18
CA THR A 519 36.29 28.21 21.16
C THR A 519 37.55 29.01 20.84
N THR A 520 38.67 28.48 21.31
CA THR A 520 39.99 28.89 20.84
C THR A 520 40.26 28.28 19.46
N ASP A 521 40.64 29.12 18.49
CA ASP A 521 41.10 28.71 17.15
C ASP A 521 42.27 27.70 17.26
N PRO A 522 42.46 26.74 16.32
CA PRO A 522 43.70 25.96 16.18
C PRO A 522 45.03 26.77 16.22
N THR A 523 45.04 28.10 16.04
CA THR A 523 46.22 28.97 16.24
C THR A 523 46.36 29.56 17.65
N GLY A 524 45.46 29.24 18.59
CA GLY A 524 45.56 29.63 20.01
C GLY A 524 44.92 30.97 20.41
N ALA A 525 44.06 31.59 19.60
CA ALA A 525 43.35 32.82 19.98
C ALA A 525 42.19 32.54 20.95
N THR A 526 41.99 33.38 21.99
CA THR A 526 40.99 33.19 23.05
C THR A 526 39.53 33.35 22.58
N ALA A 527 38.63 32.50 23.10
CA ALA A 527 37.17 32.61 22.93
C ALA A 527 36.64 33.96 23.45
N GLY A 528 35.48 34.42 22.94
CA GLY A 528 34.76 35.57 23.51
C GLY A 528 34.60 36.82 22.63
N PHE A 529 34.39 36.67 21.32
CA PHE A 529 34.16 37.80 20.39
C PHE A 529 33.01 37.52 19.41
N TRP A 530 32.46 38.57 18.79
CA TRP A 530 31.30 38.51 17.89
C TRP A 530 31.67 38.66 16.39
N ILE A 531 30.92 38.02 15.50
CA ILE A 531 31.07 38.06 14.03
C ILE A 531 29.71 38.30 13.33
N ASN A 532 29.70 38.95 12.16
CA ASN A 532 28.51 39.22 11.34
C ASN A 532 28.29 38.15 10.24
N PRO A 533 27.12 37.48 10.16
CA PRO A 533 26.88 36.37 9.23
C PRO A 533 26.45 36.75 7.80
N THR A 534 26.28 38.03 7.46
CA THR A 534 25.78 38.43 6.13
C THR A 534 26.84 38.34 5.03
N GLY A 535 26.85 37.24 4.25
CA GLY A 535 27.72 37.07 3.08
C GLY A 535 27.80 35.70 2.39
N VAL A 536 27.17 34.64 2.92
CA VAL A 536 27.24 33.29 2.32
C VAL A 536 25.84 32.67 2.28
N ALA A 537 25.26 32.53 1.08
CA ALA A 537 23.96 31.89 0.90
C ALA A 537 24.14 30.37 0.75
N VAL A 538 23.53 29.59 1.64
CA VAL A 538 23.35 28.14 1.48
C VAL A 538 21.92 27.94 1.01
N ASN A 539 21.71 27.32 -0.15
CA ASN A 539 20.39 26.89 -0.57
C ASN A 539 19.97 25.72 0.34
N ARG A 540 18.94 25.94 1.17
CA ARG A 540 18.51 25.00 2.22
C ARG A 540 17.49 23.97 1.74
N ASP A 541 17.07 24.02 0.48
CA ASP A 541 15.93 23.24 0.00
C ASP A 541 16.24 21.74 -0.20
N PHE A 542 17.51 21.34 -0.12
CA PHE A 542 17.94 19.95 -0.38
C PHE A 542 18.66 19.29 0.79
N VAL A 543 18.99 20.05 1.83
CA VAL A 543 19.89 19.61 2.90
C VAL A 543 19.13 19.65 4.21
N ASP A 544 19.02 18.52 4.89
CA ASP A 544 18.39 18.46 6.21
C ASP A 544 19.16 19.34 7.22
N ALA A 545 18.58 19.53 8.40
CA ALA A 545 19.18 20.36 9.45
C ALA A 545 20.60 19.88 9.88
N ASN A 546 21.04 18.70 9.43
CA ASN A 546 22.31 18.06 9.77
C ASN A 546 23.31 18.02 8.59
N GLY A 547 23.02 18.61 7.43
CA GLY A 547 23.96 18.60 6.29
C GLY A 547 23.81 17.40 5.33
N LYS A 548 22.72 16.63 5.43
CA LYS A 548 22.48 15.42 4.60
C LYS A 548 21.50 15.69 3.47
N VAL A 549 21.70 15.01 2.32
CA VAL A 549 20.72 14.99 1.24
C VAL A 549 20.09 13.61 1.14
N ASN A 550 18.76 13.59 1.13
CA ASN A 550 17.98 12.40 0.86
C ASN A 550 17.69 12.37 -0.64
N LEU A 551 18.25 11.39 -1.32
CA LEU A 551 17.93 11.13 -2.72
C LEU A 551 16.59 10.40 -2.78
N THR A 552 15.68 10.88 -3.63
CA THR A 552 14.38 10.24 -3.87
C THR A 552 14.48 9.10 -4.89
N ARG A 553 15.58 9.06 -5.67
CA ARG A 553 15.87 8.01 -6.65
C ARG A 553 17.37 7.84 -6.88
N ASN A 554 17.73 6.75 -7.55
CA ASN A 554 19.10 6.51 -7.96
C ASN A 554 19.52 7.52 -9.04
N ILE A 555 20.67 8.20 -8.88
CA ILE A 555 21.15 9.25 -9.80
C ILE A 555 22.58 8.99 -10.27
N ASN A 556 23.05 9.65 -11.33
CA ASN A 556 24.39 9.40 -11.85
C ASN A 556 25.49 10.01 -10.96
N LYS A 557 26.61 9.30 -10.88
CA LYS A 557 27.91 9.77 -10.34
C LYS A 557 28.72 10.37 -11.47
N TYR A 558 29.40 11.48 -11.18
CA TYR A 558 30.28 12.17 -12.10
C TYR A 558 31.65 12.41 -11.47
N SER A 559 32.70 12.38 -12.28
CA SER A 559 34.06 12.66 -11.79
C SER A 559 34.35 14.16 -11.63
N THR A 560 33.59 15.03 -12.31
CA THR A 560 33.74 16.49 -12.23
C THR A 560 32.41 17.19 -12.04
N SER A 561 32.45 18.39 -11.46
CA SER A 561 31.26 19.25 -11.29
C SER A 561 30.68 19.73 -12.62
N THR A 562 31.53 19.88 -13.64
CA THR A 562 31.14 20.27 -14.99
C THR A 562 30.40 19.15 -15.71
N ASP A 563 30.87 17.91 -15.56
CA ASP A 563 30.19 16.73 -16.09
C ASP A 563 28.85 16.50 -15.38
N ALA A 564 28.79 16.69 -14.06
CA ALA A 564 27.53 16.68 -13.33
C ALA A 564 26.56 17.76 -13.82
N LEU A 565 27.04 19.01 -13.96
CA LEU A 565 26.21 20.13 -14.42
C LEU A 565 25.58 19.86 -15.80
N HIS A 566 26.39 19.38 -16.74
CA HIS A 566 25.95 19.14 -18.13
C HIS A 566 25.41 17.73 -18.36
N GLN A 567 25.39 16.88 -17.32
CA GLN A 567 24.96 15.48 -17.37
C GLN A 567 25.69 14.66 -18.44
N THR A 568 27.01 14.85 -18.54
CA THR A 568 27.88 14.18 -19.52
C THR A 568 28.87 13.25 -18.82
N ASN A 569 29.27 12.15 -19.47
CA ASN A 569 30.33 11.27 -18.98
C ASN A 569 30.11 10.68 -17.57
N GLY A 570 28.89 10.23 -17.27
CA GLY A 570 28.57 9.54 -16.01
C GLY A 570 29.47 8.33 -15.75
N THR A 571 29.93 8.17 -14.52
CA THR A 571 30.91 7.14 -14.11
C THR A 571 30.32 6.05 -13.21
N GLY A 572 29.00 6.08 -12.97
CA GLY A 572 28.27 5.10 -12.16
C GLY A 572 26.97 5.67 -11.59
N VAL A 573 26.35 4.96 -10.65
CA VAL A 573 25.06 5.33 -10.04
C VAL A 573 25.20 5.47 -8.52
N VAL A 574 24.50 6.46 -7.95
CA VAL A 574 24.29 6.72 -6.52
C VAL A 574 22.96 6.12 -6.10
N ASP A 575 22.93 5.42 -4.99
CA ASP A 575 21.73 4.71 -4.51
C ASP A 575 20.89 5.62 -3.62
N LYS A 576 19.58 5.71 -3.87
CA LYS A 576 18.63 6.52 -3.10
C LYS A 576 18.55 6.15 -1.63
N ASP A 577 18.80 4.87 -1.32
CA ASP A 577 18.66 4.31 0.02
C ASP A 577 19.94 4.48 0.87
N THR A 578 20.96 5.16 0.33
CA THR A 578 22.20 5.50 1.03
C THR A 578 22.21 6.97 1.48
N GLN A 579 22.65 7.25 2.71
CA GLN A 579 22.80 8.63 3.20
C GLN A 579 24.11 9.26 2.72
N TYR A 580 24.02 10.47 2.16
CA TYR A 580 25.18 11.24 1.67
C TYR A 580 25.29 12.61 2.36
N TYR A 581 26.51 13.03 2.68
CA TYR A 581 26.81 14.39 3.16
C TYR A 581 27.37 15.21 2.02
N ILE A 582 26.98 16.48 1.95
CA ILE A 582 27.26 17.30 0.77
C ILE A 582 27.96 18.61 1.13
N TYR A 583 28.91 18.98 0.27
CA TYR A 583 29.54 20.29 0.28
C TYR A 583 29.06 21.12 -0.93
N SER A 584 28.36 22.23 -0.66
CA SER A 584 28.03 23.24 -1.67
C SER A 584 29.09 24.32 -1.66
N GLY A 585 30.06 24.20 -2.55
CA GLY A 585 31.09 25.21 -2.75
C GLY A 585 30.90 25.90 -4.08
N TYR A 586 30.16 27.01 -4.15
CA TYR A 586 30.50 28.23 -4.91
C TYR A 586 29.36 29.27 -4.80
N PRO A 587 29.65 30.59 -4.81
CA PRO A 587 28.68 31.66 -4.50
C PRO A 587 27.56 31.89 -5.53
N ASN A 588 27.51 31.13 -6.64
CA ASN A 588 26.72 31.50 -7.83
C ASN A 588 25.64 30.46 -8.25
N GLY A 589 25.22 29.59 -7.34
CA GLY A 589 23.85 29.03 -7.37
C GLY A 589 23.45 28.01 -8.44
N LEU A 590 24.35 27.41 -9.23
CA LEU A 590 23.93 26.49 -10.32
C LEU A 590 24.78 25.23 -10.56
N ASN A 591 25.72 24.84 -9.70
CA ASN A 591 26.65 23.74 -10.02
C ASN A 591 26.49 22.51 -9.13
N GLY A 592 26.67 21.33 -9.72
CA GLY A 592 26.49 20.00 -9.12
C GLY A 592 27.07 19.85 -7.72
N VAL A 593 26.53 18.89 -7.00
CA VAL A 593 26.72 18.66 -5.58
C VAL A 593 27.80 17.60 -5.34
N TYR A 594 28.77 17.86 -4.46
CA TYR A 594 29.89 16.96 -4.18
C TYR A 594 29.65 16.12 -2.92
N ASN A 595 29.72 14.80 -3.04
CA ASN A 595 29.57 13.89 -1.91
C ASN A 595 30.85 13.78 -1.07
N ILE A 596 30.71 13.93 0.25
CA ILE A 596 31.74 13.65 1.25
C ILE A 596 31.18 12.63 2.26
N THR A 597 31.20 11.34 1.94
CA THR A 597 31.06 10.31 2.99
C THR A 597 32.38 9.57 3.17
N THR A 598 32.98 9.74 4.35
CA THR A 598 33.86 8.75 4.97
C THR A 598 33.01 7.92 5.91
N ASP A 599 32.85 6.62 5.63
CA ASP A 599 32.40 5.67 6.65
C ASP A 599 33.57 5.19 7.52
N SER A 600 33.26 4.44 8.58
CA SER A 600 34.23 3.87 9.53
C SER A 600 35.18 2.83 8.92
N THR A 601 35.09 2.54 7.62
CA THR A 601 35.94 1.59 6.91
C THR A 601 36.89 2.23 5.89
N GLY A 602 36.87 3.56 5.76
CA GLY A 602 37.91 4.29 5.01
C GLY A 602 37.86 4.13 3.49
N LYS A 603 36.70 3.83 2.89
CA LYS A 603 36.53 3.92 1.42
C LYS A 603 36.11 5.33 0.99
N THR A 604 36.62 5.74 -0.18
CA THR A 604 36.78 7.13 -0.67
C THR A 604 35.49 7.91 -0.94
N ALA A 605 35.43 9.13 -0.37
CA ALA A 605 34.73 10.29 -0.93
C ALA A 605 35.32 10.68 -2.29
N GLY A 606 34.53 11.27 -3.21
CA GLY A 606 35.11 11.81 -4.46
C GLY A 606 34.26 11.85 -5.73
N PHE A 607 32.94 12.01 -5.66
CA PHE A 607 32.11 12.12 -6.87
C PHE A 607 31.11 13.27 -6.77
N TRP A 608 30.78 13.81 -7.94
CA TRP A 608 29.78 14.84 -8.14
C TRP A 608 28.45 14.21 -8.55
N VAL A 609 27.35 14.84 -8.18
CA VAL A 609 26.01 14.50 -8.61
C VAL A 609 25.32 15.77 -9.10
N ASN A 610 24.33 15.66 -9.98
CA ASN A 610 23.48 16.79 -10.31
C ASN A 610 22.19 16.73 -9.47
N PRO A 611 21.93 17.68 -8.56
CA PRO A 611 20.68 17.72 -7.81
C PRO A 611 19.44 17.84 -8.72
N ALA A 612 19.57 18.43 -9.91
CA ALA A 612 18.47 18.45 -10.87
C ALA A 612 18.09 17.06 -11.38
N GLU A 613 18.97 16.05 -11.24
CA GLU A 613 18.62 14.66 -11.51
C GLU A 613 17.83 14.01 -10.36
N SER A 614 17.86 14.54 -9.13
CA SER A 614 17.06 13.97 -8.03
C SER A 614 15.58 14.30 -8.14
N THR A 615 15.21 15.29 -8.97
CA THR A 615 13.81 15.57 -9.31
C THR A 615 13.50 14.94 -10.65
N GLU A 616 12.62 13.94 -10.70
CA GLU A 616 12.04 13.53 -11.99
C GLU A 616 11.33 14.75 -12.60
N PRO A 617 11.47 15.00 -13.93
CA PRO A 617 10.68 16.05 -14.57
C PRO A 617 9.20 15.76 -14.34
N LYS A 618 8.41 16.80 -14.05
CA LYS A 618 6.96 16.66 -13.87
C LYS A 618 6.38 15.98 -15.11
N LEU A 619 5.67 14.86 -14.91
CA LEU A 619 5.06 14.05 -15.96
C LEU A 619 3.78 14.74 -16.45
N ASN A 620 3.95 15.79 -17.24
CA ASN A 620 2.86 16.55 -17.85
C ASN A 620 2.57 16.03 -19.26
N TYR A 621 1.79 14.97 -19.37
CA TYR A 621 1.42 14.38 -20.66
C TYR A 621 0.63 15.36 -21.54
N GLY A 622 0.95 15.41 -22.84
CA GLY A 622 0.24 16.25 -23.80
C GLY A 622 -1.23 15.86 -24.01
N THR A 623 -1.56 14.58 -23.83
CA THR A 623 -2.93 14.09 -23.77
C THR A 623 -3.14 13.28 -22.49
N VAL A 624 -4.01 13.77 -21.63
CA VAL A 624 -4.33 13.15 -20.35
C VAL A 624 -5.25 11.95 -20.57
N LYS A 625 -4.84 10.79 -20.07
CA LYS A 625 -5.62 9.57 -19.96
C LYS A 625 -5.73 9.28 -18.47
N GLY A 626 -6.70 9.91 -17.84
CA GLY A 626 -6.86 10.02 -16.40
C GLY A 626 -7.80 8.99 -15.78
N VAL A 627 -7.57 8.69 -14.51
CA VAL A 627 -8.56 8.03 -13.64
C VAL A 627 -8.61 8.71 -12.27
N TRP A 628 -9.81 8.92 -11.74
CA TRP A 628 -10.01 9.31 -10.34
C TRP A 628 -9.94 8.11 -9.40
N ILE A 629 -9.10 8.24 -8.37
CA ILE A 629 -8.95 7.28 -7.26
C ILE A 629 -9.45 8.00 -6.01
N SER A 630 -10.66 7.63 -5.56
CA SER A 630 -11.37 8.30 -4.49
C SER A 630 -11.00 7.73 -3.13
N GLN A 631 -11.44 8.40 -2.06
CA GLN A 631 -11.32 7.90 -0.69
C GLN A 631 -11.83 6.47 -0.52
N TYR A 632 -12.87 6.08 -1.27
CA TYR A 632 -13.47 4.75 -1.15
C TYR A 632 -12.53 3.66 -1.67
N GLU A 633 -11.88 3.87 -2.82
CA GLU A 633 -10.88 2.91 -3.31
C GLU A 633 -9.67 2.86 -2.38
N ILE A 634 -9.16 4.00 -1.93
CA ILE A 634 -8.01 4.03 -1.02
C ILE A 634 -8.31 3.32 0.30
N THR A 635 -9.49 3.52 0.90
CA THR A 635 -9.88 2.87 2.16
C THR A 635 -9.78 1.35 2.11
N THR A 636 -10.15 0.74 0.98
CA THR A 636 -10.13 -0.72 0.84
C THR A 636 -8.73 -1.35 0.93
N ILE A 637 -7.68 -0.55 0.65
CA ILE A 637 -6.29 -1.02 0.72
C ILE A 637 -5.54 -0.44 1.91
N ALA A 638 -5.90 0.78 2.36
CA ALA A 638 -5.26 1.49 3.44
C ALA A 638 -5.64 0.95 4.82
N LEU A 639 -6.79 0.28 4.96
CA LEU A 639 -7.25 -0.27 6.24
C LEU A 639 -7.19 -1.81 6.28
N SER A 640 -6.93 -2.33 7.47
CA SER A 640 -7.11 -3.73 7.86
C SER A 640 -8.03 -3.77 9.07
N GLY A 641 -9.33 -3.97 8.83
CA GLY A 641 -10.36 -3.71 9.83
C GLY A 641 -10.46 -2.21 10.13
N SER A 642 -10.36 -1.83 11.40
CA SER A 642 -10.48 -0.43 11.87
C SER A 642 -9.15 0.29 12.04
N SER A 643 -8.05 -0.25 11.51
CA SER A 643 -6.69 0.28 11.67
C SER A 643 -5.98 0.40 10.34
N GLN A 644 -4.97 1.28 10.27
CA GLN A 644 -4.06 1.34 9.12
C GLN A 644 -3.46 -0.05 8.84
N ALA A 645 -3.51 -0.49 7.59
CA ALA A 645 -2.92 -1.75 7.14
C ALA A 645 -1.40 -1.76 7.37
N ASN A 646 -0.74 -2.91 7.30
CA ASN A 646 0.72 -2.94 7.36
C ASN A 646 1.34 -2.25 6.12
N LYS A 647 2.43 -1.48 6.31
CA LYS A 647 3.12 -0.75 5.25
C LYS A 647 3.44 -1.62 4.02
N THR A 648 4.00 -2.82 4.23
CA THR A 648 4.36 -3.72 3.14
C THR A 648 3.13 -4.16 2.36
N THR A 649 2.06 -4.58 3.06
CA THR A 649 0.80 -4.97 2.43
C THR A 649 0.18 -3.82 1.64
N TYR A 650 0.18 -2.61 2.20
CA TYR A 650 -0.33 -1.42 1.53
C TYR A 650 0.49 -1.09 0.28
N THR A 651 1.82 -1.12 0.38
CA THR A 651 2.74 -0.88 -0.75
C THR A 651 2.48 -1.86 -1.89
N THR A 652 2.37 -3.16 -1.60
CA THR A 652 2.03 -4.17 -2.61
C THR A 652 0.67 -3.92 -3.28
N LYS A 653 -0.35 -3.55 -2.48
CA LYS A 653 -1.69 -3.26 -3.01
C LYS A 653 -1.70 -2.00 -3.89
N VAL A 654 -0.99 -0.95 -3.50
CA VAL A 654 -0.79 0.27 -4.31
C VAL A 654 -0.07 -0.07 -5.61
N ARG A 655 1.04 -0.80 -5.54
CA ARG A 655 1.81 -1.28 -6.70
C ARG A 655 0.92 -2.03 -7.70
N ASN A 656 0.09 -2.96 -7.22
CA ASN A 656 -0.82 -3.74 -8.07
C ASN A 656 -1.90 -2.85 -8.72
N MET A 657 -2.51 -1.97 -7.91
CA MET A 657 -3.50 -1.00 -8.38
C MET A 657 -2.96 -0.12 -9.50
N LEU A 658 -1.79 0.48 -9.29
CA LEU A 658 -1.19 1.38 -10.27
C LEU A 658 -0.69 0.65 -11.52
N THR A 659 -0.19 -0.59 -11.38
CA THR A 659 0.14 -1.44 -12.54
C THR A 659 -1.12 -1.73 -13.37
N ALA A 660 -2.25 -2.04 -12.73
CA ALA A 660 -3.51 -2.26 -13.45
C ALA A 660 -3.98 -1.00 -14.19
N VAL A 661 -3.89 0.17 -13.55
CA VAL A 661 -4.16 1.47 -14.18
C VAL A 661 -3.27 1.67 -15.41
N LYS A 662 -1.94 1.47 -15.29
CA LYS A 662 -1.01 1.61 -16.41
C LYS A 662 -1.35 0.66 -17.56
N ASN A 663 -1.67 -0.61 -17.27
CA ASN A 663 -1.97 -1.63 -18.26
C ASN A 663 -3.28 -1.36 -19.04
N CYS A 664 -4.23 -0.65 -18.43
CA CYS A 664 -5.43 -0.16 -19.11
C CYS A 664 -5.15 1.02 -20.05
N GLY A 665 -3.93 1.55 -20.07
CA GLY A 665 -3.50 2.64 -20.96
C GLY A 665 -3.62 4.04 -20.33
N TYR A 666 -3.95 4.13 -19.04
CA TYR A 666 -3.94 5.40 -18.32
C TYR A 666 -2.49 5.88 -18.10
N ASN A 667 -2.31 7.20 -18.10
CA ASN A 667 -1.02 7.85 -17.87
C ASN A 667 -1.05 8.84 -16.70
N THR A 668 -2.24 9.18 -16.17
CA THR A 668 -2.41 10.11 -15.05
C THR A 668 -3.39 9.55 -14.02
N ILE A 669 -3.05 9.64 -12.74
CA ILE A 669 -3.92 9.32 -11.61
C ILE A 669 -4.29 10.60 -10.85
N PHE A 670 -5.57 10.71 -10.49
CA PHE A 670 -6.12 11.79 -9.68
C PHE A 670 -6.51 11.22 -8.32
N VAL A 671 -5.61 11.32 -7.35
CA VAL A 671 -5.72 10.61 -6.06
C VAL A 671 -6.28 11.54 -5.02
N GLN A 672 -7.45 11.21 -4.45
CA GLN A 672 -8.01 12.03 -3.39
C GLN A 672 -7.14 11.93 -2.14
N VAL A 673 -6.54 13.05 -1.73
CA VAL A 673 -5.68 13.12 -0.54
C VAL A 673 -6.31 13.93 0.60
N ARG A 674 -7.37 14.70 0.29
CA ARG A 674 -8.13 15.52 1.25
C ARG A 674 -9.63 15.45 0.91
N PRO A 675 -10.36 14.41 1.34
CA PRO A 675 -11.80 14.30 1.10
C PRO A 675 -12.65 15.20 2.01
N ASN A 676 -12.33 15.32 3.30
CA ASN A 676 -13.23 15.89 4.31
C ASN A 676 -12.49 16.78 5.32
N GLY A 677 -11.61 17.68 4.85
CA GLY A 677 -10.83 18.52 5.75
C GLY A 677 -9.86 17.73 6.62
N ASP A 678 -9.32 16.67 6.05
CA ASP A 678 -8.39 15.71 6.61
C ASP A 678 -7.29 15.39 5.58
N SER A 679 -6.34 14.52 5.93
CA SER A 679 -5.21 14.20 5.04
C SER A 679 -4.92 12.71 4.98
N PHE A 680 -4.56 12.24 3.79
CA PHE A 680 -4.05 10.88 3.56
C PHE A 680 -2.55 10.78 3.80
N TYR A 681 -1.98 11.76 4.49
CA TYR A 681 -0.56 11.90 4.77
C TYR A 681 -0.36 12.68 6.08
N PRO A 682 0.80 12.56 6.77
CA PRO A 682 1.08 13.32 7.99
C PRO A 682 1.18 14.83 7.74
N SER A 683 0.05 15.52 7.93
CA SER A 683 -0.08 16.96 7.78
C SER A 683 0.08 17.67 9.12
N THR A 684 0.69 18.87 9.11
CA THR A 684 0.68 19.76 10.28
C THR A 684 -0.57 20.62 10.35
N LEU A 685 -1.35 20.69 9.27
CA LEU A 685 -2.52 21.58 9.12
C LEU A 685 -3.84 20.83 9.23
N TYR A 686 -3.89 19.61 8.71
CA TYR A 686 -5.07 18.75 8.64
C TYR A 686 -4.86 17.43 9.42
N PRO A 687 -5.89 16.91 10.09
CA PRO A 687 -5.80 15.63 10.78
C PRO A 687 -5.70 14.46 9.80
N MET A 688 -5.07 13.36 10.23
CA MET A 688 -5.12 12.10 9.49
C MET A 688 -6.57 11.67 9.24
N SER A 689 -6.84 11.23 8.02
CA SER A 689 -8.17 10.80 7.61
C SER A 689 -8.56 9.44 8.17
N LYS A 690 -9.82 9.32 8.61
CA LYS A 690 -10.42 8.02 8.98
C LYS A 690 -10.33 6.97 7.86
N TYR A 691 -10.24 7.41 6.60
CA TYR A 691 -10.11 6.52 5.44
C TYR A 691 -8.75 5.82 5.32
N VAL A 692 -7.71 6.29 6.04
CA VAL A 692 -6.37 5.68 6.01
C VAL A 692 -5.87 5.24 7.38
N VAL A 693 -6.41 5.77 8.48
CA VAL A 693 -6.06 5.34 9.85
C VAL A 693 -7.22 4.73 10.63
N GLY A 694 -8.43 4.69 10.07
CA GLY A 694 -9.63 4.09 10.65
C GLY A 694 -10.51 5.06 11.44
N ALA A 695 -9.92 6.04 12.12
CA ALA A 695 -10.65 7.08 12.85
C ALA A 695 -9.84 8.38 13.00
N TYR A 696 -10.53 9.51 13.12
CA TYR A 696 -9.87 10.78 13.46
C TYR A 696 -9.23 10.73 14.85
N GLY A 697 -8.09 11.41 15.00
CA GLY A 697 -7.30 11.44 16.24
C GLY A 697 -6.25 10.32 16.32
N LEU A 698 -6.26 9.36 15.39
CA LEU A 698 -5.21 8.35 15.26
C LEU A 698 -4.04 8.88 14.41
N ALA A 699 -2.83 8.42 14.74
CA ALA A 699 -1.63 8.71 13.97
C ALA A 699 -1.39 7.64 12.90
N ALA A 700 -0.74 8.03 11.81
CA ALA A 700 -0.26 7.09 10.81
C ALA A 700 1.06 6.45 11.28
N SER A 701 1.20 5.14 11.10
CA SER A 701 2.45 4.41 11.31
C SER A 701 3.45 4.57 10.13
N TYR A 702 2.93 4.95 8.96
CA TYR A 702 3.68 5.34 7.77
C TYR A 702 2.85 6.35 6.96
N ASP A 703 3.50 7.05 6.03
CA ASP A 703 2.85 7.95 5.09
C ASP A 703 2.23 7.17 3.91
N PRO A 704 0.89 7.09 3.78
CA PRO A 704 0.24 6.39 2.67
C PRO A 704 0.43 7.10 1.33
N PHE A 705 0.39 8.44 1.31
CA PHE A 705 0.44 9.18 0.05
C PHE A 705 1.83 9.16 -0.56
N GLN A 706 2.90 9.22 0.25
CA GLN A 706 4.27 9.07 -0.23
C GLN A 706 4.45 7.76 -1.01
N ILE A 707 3.88 6.65 -0.51
CA ILE A 707 3.96 5.34 -1.18
C ILE A 707 3.26 5.39 -2.55
N ILE A 708 2.11 6.05 -2.67
CA ILE A 708 1.42 6.21 -3.96
C ILE A 708 2.28 7.03 -4.93
N VAL A 709 2.90 8.11 -4.45
CA VAL A 709 3.77 8.97 -5.26
C VAL A 709 4.98 8.19 -5.78
N ASP A 710 5.67 7.46 -4.91
CA ASP A 710 6.86 6.67 -5.26
C ASP A 710 6.51 5.57 -6.29
N GLU A 711 5.45 4.80 -6.02
CA GLU A 711 5.04 3.70 -6.91
C GLU A 711 4.52 4.18 -8.26
N ALA A 712 3.85 5.34 -8.30
CA ALA A 712 3.41 5.97 -9.54
C ALA A 712 4.58 6.47 -10.39
N GLN A 713 5.60 7.05 -9.76
CA GLN A 713 6.82 7.50 -10.45
C GLN A 713 7.57 6.34 -11.12
N GLU A 714 7.73 5.22 -10.41
CA GLU A 714 8.32 3.98 -10.97
C GLU A 714 7.52 3.43 -12.18
N LEU A 715 6.24 3.80 -12.30
CA LEU A 715 5.38 3.46 -13.43
C LEU A 715 5.31 4.51 -14.53
N ALA A 716 5.99 5.63 -14.36
CA ALA A 716 5.77 6.84 -15.13
C ALA A 716 4.27 7.18 -15.22
N LEU A 717 3.58 7.21 -14.08
CA LEU A 717 2.23 7.72 -13.95
C LEU A 717 2.28 9.12 -13.35
N SER A 718 1.61 10.07 -14.00
CA SER A 718 1.46 11.43 -13.50
C SER A 718 0.53 11.43 -12.28
N VAL A 719 0.93 12.08 -11.18
CA VAL A 719 0.17 12.14 -9.93
C VAL A 719 -0.42 13.53 -9.74
N GLN A 720 -1.75 13.61 -9.79
CA GLN A 720 -2.52 14.80 -9.46
C GLN A 720 -3.14 14.61 -8.06
N ALA A 721 -2.72 15.39 -7.08
CA ALA A 721 -3.26 15.32 -5.73
C ALA A 721 -4.65 16.00 -5.70
N TRP A 722 -5.69 15.19 -5.52
CA TRP A 722 -7.07 15.63 -5.49
C TRP A 722 -7.51 16.08 -4.09
N VAL A 723 -7.96 17.32 -4.00
CA VAL A 723 -8.39 17.99 -2.77
C VAL A 723 -9.84 18.46 -2.93
N ASN A 724 -10.70 18.07 -1.98
CA ASN A 724 -11.94 18.79 -1.74
C ASN A 724 -11.61 20.07 -0.94
N PRO A 725 -11.85 21.27 -1.47
CA PRO A 725 -11.35 22.49 -0.84
C PRO A 725 -12.16 22.92 0.38
N MET A 726 -13.49 22.74 0.38
CA MET A 726 -14.38 23.37 1.38
C MET A 726 -15.06 22.40 2.32
N ARG A 727 -15.25 21.12 1.94
CA ARG A 727 -15.90 20.13 2.80
C ARG A 727 -14.99 19.73 3.98
N LEU A 728 -15.58 19.65 5.16
CA LEU A 728 -14.96 19.05 6.36
C LEU A 728 -15.69 17.76 6.73
N MET A 729 -15.34 17.17 7.87
CA MET A 729 -15.99 15.96 8.38
C MET A 729 -17.44 16.18 8.84
N GLU A 730 -18.13 15.06 9.10
CA GLU A 730 -19.45 15.08 9.71
C GLU A 730 -19.41 15.76 11.08
N THR A 731 -20.54 16.37 11.46
CA THR A 731 -20.58 17.26 12.62
C THR A 731 -20.24 16.57 13.94
N GLY A 732 -20.53 15.27 14.08
CA GLY A 732 -20.14 14.48 15.25
C GLY A 732 -18.64 14.17 15.31
N GLU A 733 -17.99 14.05 14.16
CA GLU A 733 -16.61 13.56 14.03
C GLU A 733 -15.56 14.62 14.41
N ILE A 734 -15.90 15.92 14.31
CA ILE A 734 -15.01 17.02 14.72
C ILE A 734 -14.59 16.89 16.19
N THR A 735 -15.36 16.17 17.02
CA THR A 735 -15.07 15.96 18.44
C THR A 735 -13.77 15.18 18.66
N SER A 736 -13.45 14.22 17.78
CA SER A 736 -12.25 13.38 17.81
C SER A 736 -11.01 14.01 17.17
N VAL A 737 -11.15 15.19 16.55
CA VAL A 737 -10.02 15.94 15.97
C VAL A 737 -9.18 16.59 17.08
N GLY A 738 -7.86 16.45 17.00
CA GLY A 738 -6.91 17.03 17.94
C GLY A 738 -6.97 18.56 18.03
N SER A 739 -6.74 19.11 19.23
CA SER A 739 -6.85 20.56 19.52
C SER A 739 -5.80 21.44 18.85
N THR A 740 -4.74 20.84 18.30
CA THR A 740 -3.67 21.54 17.58
C THR A 740 -4.11 22.01 16.19
N TYR A 741 -5.07 21.34 15.56
CA TYR A 741 -5.53 21.66 14.22
C TYR A 741 -6.42 22.91 14.20
N LYS A 742 -6.21 23.77 13.19
CA LYS A 742 -6.92 25.05 13.05
C LYS A 742 -8.43 24.88 13.01
N ILE A 743 -8.93 23.87 12.30
CA ILE A 743 -10.36 23.54 12.22
C ILE A 743 -10.96 23.23 13.59
N LYS A 744 -10.21 22.55 14.48
CA LYS A 744 -10.64 22.25 15.84
C LYS A 744 -10.59 23.48 16.74
N GLN A 745 -9.59 24.35 16.55
CA GLN A 745 -9.51 25.63 17.25
C GLN A 745 -10.70 26.53 16.88
N TRP A 746 -11.06 26.62 15.60
CA TRP A 746 -12.25 27.35 15.13
C TRP A 746 -13.56 26.72 15.62
N TYR A 747 -13.62 25.41 15.76
CA TYR A 747 -14.76 24.72 16.36
C TYR A 747 -14.94 25.03 17.85
N ASN A 748 -13.84 25.09 18.61
CA ASN A 748 -13.88 25.39 20.04
C ASN A 748 -14.16 26.88 20.31
N ASP A 749 -13.80 27.76 19.38
CA ASP A 749 -14.11 29.19 19.45
C ASP A 749 -15.55 29.46 19.01
N THR A 750 -16.40 29.85 19.96
CA THR A 750 -17.83 30.12 19.72
C THR A 750 -18.09 31.29 18.76
N THR A 751 -17.12 32.16 18.51
CA THR A 751 -17.24 33.27 17.54
C THR A 751 -16.91 32.83 16.11
N LYS A 752 -16.09 31.78 15.96
CA LYS A 752 -15.68 31.21 14.66
C LYS A 752 -16.51 29.99 14.26
N ARG A 753 -17.03 29.25 15.24
CA ARG A 753 -18.02 28.20 15.02
C ARG A 753 -19.34 28.81 14.57
N GLY A 754 -19.80 28.42 13.38
CA GLY A 754 -20.96 29.01 12.70
C GLY A 754 -20.61 30.15 11.75
N THR A 755 -19.34 30.53 11.62
CA THR A 755 -18.88 31.55 10.65
C THR A 755 -17.75 31.03 9.78
N TYR A 756 -16.62 30.61 10.36
CA TYR A 756 -15.45 30.08 9.65
C TYR A 756 -15.64 28.60 9.29
N ILE A 757 -16.25 27.87 10.22
CA ILE A 757 -16.76 26.51 10.00
C ILE A 757 -18.27 26.53 10.20
N VAL A 758 -19.02 26.05 9.22
CA VAL A 758 -20.49 26.15 9.21
C VAL A 758 -21.08 24.76 9.01
N ALA A 759 -22.00 24.38 9.89
CA ALA A 759 -22.72 23.11 9.75
C ALA A 759 -23.82 23.26 8.71
N VAL A 760 -23.82 22.37 7.71
CA VAL A 760 -24.84 22.27 6.68
C VAL A 760 -25.20 20.79 6.55
N ASN A 761 -26.47 20.45 6.83
CA ASN A 761 -27.02 19.09 6.71
C ASN A 761 -26.14 18.00 7.35
N GLY A 762 -25.67 18.22 8.58
CA GLY A 762 -24.88 17.23 9.32
C GLY A 762 -23.39 17.19 8.97
N THR A 763 -22.91 18.01 8.03
CA THR A 763 -21.50 18.13 7.63
C THR A 763 -20.97 19.53 7.91
N TYR A 764 -19.71 19.67 8.33
CA TYR A 764 -19.08 20.99 8.42
C TYR A 764 -18.49 21.42 7.08
N TYR A 765 -18.52 22.72 6.80
CA TYR A 765 -17.91 23.35 5.64
C TYR A 765 -17.06 24.54 6.07
N LEU A 766 -15.94 24.74 5.39
CA LEU A 766 -15.13 25.93 5.45
C LEU A 766 -15.82 27.06 4.69
N ASN A 767 -15.96 28.23 5.31
CA ASN A 767 -16.55 29.40 4.68
C ASN A 767 -15.48 30.26 3.98
N PRO A 768 -15.40 30.25 2.63
CA PRO A 768 -14.35 30.97 1.91
C PRO A 768 -14.52 32.49 1.96
N ALA A 769 -15.57 33.02 2.57
CA ALA A 769 -15.73 34.46 2.79
C ALA A 769 -14.59 35.06 3.63
N TYR A 770 -14.00 34.28 4.53
CA TYR A 770 -12.92 34.72 5.41
C TYR A 770 -11.54 34.40 4.83
N ALA A 771 -10.62 35.37 4.87
CA ALA A 771 -9.27 35.22 4.31
C ALA A 771 -8.48 34.10 4.99
N ASP A 772 -8.54 34.01 6.33
CA ASP A 772 -7.89 32.93 7.10
C ASP A 772 -8.35 31.53 6.68
N VAL A 773 -9.62 31.38 6.26
CA VAL A 773 -10.15 30.12 5.76
C VAL A 773 -9.56 29.79 4.39
N ARG A 774 -9.51 30.77 3.49
CA ARG A 774 -8.85 30.58 2.18
C ARG A 774 -7.37 30.27 2.34
N ASN A 775 -6.68 30.95 3.25
CA ASN A 775 -5.27 30.73 3.55
C ASN A 775 -5.04 29.31 4.08
N LEU A 776 -5.86 28.79 5.01
CA LEU A 776 -5.72 27.40 5.46
C LEU A 776 -5.77 26.39 4.30
N ILE A 777 -6.67 26.60 3.33
CA ILE A 777 -6.79 25.74 2.15
C ILE A 777 -5.55 25.86 1.25
N ILE A 778 -5.08 27.10 1.02
CA ILE A 778 -3.88 27.39 0.22
C ILE A 778 -2.63 26.80 0.88
N ASP A 779 -2.40 27.05 2.17
CA ASP A 779 -1.30 26.49 2.96
C ASP A 779 -1.31 24.95 2.91
N GLY A 780 -2.51 24.36 2.94
CA GLY A 780 -2.69 22.92 2.76
C GLY A 780 -2.29 22.39 1.40
N VAL A 781 -2.46 23.19 0.34
CA VAL A 781 -1.99 22.84 -1.02
C VAL A 781 -0.49 23.05 -1.15
N GLU A 782 0.05 24.12 -0.57
CA GLU A 782 1.50 24.39 -0.50
C GLU A 782 2.24 23.27 0.23
N GLU A 783 1.67 22.77 1.33
CA GLU A 783 2.21 21.62 2.07
C GLU A 783 2.33 20.38 1.17
N ILE A 784 1.33 20.09 0.34
CA ILE A 784 1.38 18.95 -0.59
C ILE A 784 2.49 19.17 -1.63
N CYS A 785 2.51 20.33 -2.28
CA CYS A 785 3.48 20.63 -3.35
C CYS A 785 4.93 20.63 -2.84
N THR A 786 5.14 21.02 -1.57
CA THR A 786 6.48 21.08 -0.96
C THR A 786 6.93 19.71 -0.46
N LYS A 787 6.02 18.89 0.07
CA LYS A 787 6.36 17.58 0.66
C LYS A 787 6.49 16.47 -0.38
N TYR A 788 5.71 16.53 -1.46
CA TYR A 788 5.59 15.42 -2.40
C TYR A 788 5.92 15.86 -3.82
N ASN A 789 6.59 14.99 -4.57
CA ASN A 789 6.85 15.21 -6.00
C ASN A 789 5.61 14.88 -6.84
N VAL A 790 4.54 15.65 -6.63
CA VAL A 790 3.30 15.60 -7.43
C VAL A 790 3.46 16.37 -8.73
N ASP A 791 2.71 15.97 -9.76
CA ASP A 791 2.66 16.63 -11.06
C ASP A 791 1.57 17.71 -11.13
N GLY A 792 0.61 17.63 -10.22
CA GLY A 792 -0.39 18.69 -10.08
C GLY A 792 -1.32 18.55 -8.88
N ILE A 793 -2.14 19.57 -8.74
CA ILE A 793 -3.21 19.72 -7.76
C ILE A 793 -4.53 19.74 -8.53
N HIS A 794 -5.49 18.99 -8.02
CA HIS A 794 -6.81 18.85 -8.61
C HIS A 794 -7.88 19.20 -7.58
N PHE A 795 -8.72 20.20 -7.84
CA PHE A 795 -9.98 20.37 -7.08
C PHE A 795 -11.13 19.71 -7.83
N ASP A 796 -12.09 19.17 -7.10
CA ASP A 796 -13.36 18.69 -7.65
C ASP A 796 -14.42 19.81 -7.66
N ASP A 797 -15.69 19.42 -7.74
CA ASP A 797 -16.86 20.27 -7.92
C ASP A 797 -17.45 20.79 -6.60
N TYR A 798 -16.83 20.54 -5.45
CA TYR A 798 -17.35 20.97 -4.15
C TYR A 798 -16.81 22.33 -3.70
N PHE A 799 -17.54 23.40 -4.04
CA PHE A 799 -17.33 24.74 -3.53
C PHE A 799 -18.32 25.08 -2.41
N TYR A 800 -19.20 26.07 -2.61
CA TYR A 800 -20.30 26.29 -1.68
C TYR A 800 -21.28 25.11 -1.72
N PRO A 801 -21.87 24.71 -0.58
CA PRO A 801 -22.83 23.63 -0.58
C PRO A 801 -24.08 24.01 -1.37
N GLU A 802 -24.64 23.07 -2.13
CA GLU A 802 -25.88 23.31 -2.87
C GLU A 802 -27.02 23.71 -1.91
N GLY A 803 -27.85 24.66 -2.35
CA GLY A 803 -28.94 25.19 -1.52
C GLY A 803 -28.48 26.02 -0.32
N VAL A 804 -27.21 26.48 -0.31
CA VAL A 804 -26.67 27.29 0.79
C VAL A 804 -27.51 28.54 1.07
N THR A 805 -27.99 28.65 2.31
CA THR A 805 -28.79 29.79 2.78
C THR A 805 -27.91 30.99 3.09
N SER A 806 -28.49 32.19 3.22
CA SER A 806 -27.74 33.40 3.55
C SER A 806 -27.04 33.35 4.90
N SER A 807 -27.53 32.53 5.85
CA SER A 807 -26.93 32.41 7.19
C SER A 807 -25.49 31.88 7.17
N PHE A 808 -25.07 31.21 6.10
CA PHE A 808 -23.71 30.68 5.96
C PHE A 808 -22.64 31.78 6.02
N ASP A 809 -22.89 32.91 5.37
CA ASP A 809 -21.91 33.99 5.18
C ASP A 809 -22.48 35.39 5.43
N GLN A 810 -23.66 35.49 6.05
CA GLN A 810 -24.38 36.75 6.27
C GLN A 810 -23.50 37.86 6.87
N ALA A 811 -22.72 37.54 7.91
CA ALA A 811 -21.88 38.53 8.59
C ALA A 811 -20.78 39.08 7.66
N ALA A 812 -20.12 38.20 6.91
CA ALA A 812 -19.07 38.58 5.96
C ALA A 812 -19.65 39.32 4.75
N PHE A 813 -20.83 38.89 4.27
CA PHE A 813 -21.54 39.56 3.18
C PHE A 813 -21.92 40.99 3.58
N SER A 814 -22.53 41.19 4.75
CA SER A 814 -22.87 42.52 5.26
C SER A 814 -21.63 43.41 5.41
N ALA A 815 -20.51 42.86 5.89
CA ALA A 815 -19.27 43.60 6.04
C ALA A 815 -18.59 43.96 4.70
N SER A 816 -18.85 43.19 3.63
CA SER A 816 -18.24 43.40 2.32
C SER A 816 -18.75 44.66 1.59
N GLY A 817 -19.94 45.15 1.96
CA GLY A 817 -20.61 46.25 1.26
C GLY A 817 -21.15 45.89 -0.14
N GLN A 818 -21.04 44.63 -0.57
CA GLN A 818 -21.64 44.19 -1.84
C GLN A 818 -23.17 44.11 -1.74
N SER A 819 -23.85 44.44 -2.84
CA SER A 819 -25.31 44.42 -2.92
C SER A 819 -25.91 43.09 -3.37
N ASN A 820 -25.09 42.19 -3.94
CA ASN A 820 -25.54 40.89 -4.45
C ASN A 820 -24.72 39.75 -3.83
N ILE A 821 -25.40 38.86 -3.10
CA ILE A 821 -24.76 37.76 -2.39
C ILE A 821 -24.09 36.74 -3.33
N GLY A 822 -24.66 36.51 -4.52
CA GLY A 822 -24.07 35.61 -5.49
C GLY A 822 -22.74 36.13 -6.04
N ASN A 823 -22.65 37.44 -6.33
CA ASN A 823 -21.40 38.07 -6.74
C ASN A 823 -20.34 38.03 -5.63
N PHE A 824 -20.77 38.26 -4.39
CA PHE A 824 -19.90 38.15 -3.22
C PHE A 824 -19.31 36.73 -3.08
N ARG A 825 -20.15 35.70 -3.12
CA ARG A 825 -19.74 34.29 -3.04
C ARG A 825 -18.77 33.92 -4.16
N ARG A 826 -19.09 34.28 -5.41
CA ARG A 826 -18.19 34.07 -6.56
C ARG A 826 -16.86 34.79 -6.40
N ALA A 827 -16.84 36.01 -5.86
CA ALA A 827 -15.60 36.73 -5.60
C ALA A 827 -14.73 36.01 -4.54
N CYS A 828 -15.35 35.44 -3.51
CA CYS A 828 -14.66 34.62 -2.50
C CYS A 828 -14.08 33.34 -3.10
N THR A 829 -14.85 32.61 -3.92
CA THR A 829 -14.38 31.42 -4.63
C THR A 829 -13.25 31.76 -5.60
N ASN A 830 -13.39 32.83 -6.39
CA ASN A 830 -12.37 33.29 -7.33
C ASN A 830 -11.06 33.69 -6.61
N ALA A 831 -11.16 34.30 -5.43
CA ALA A 831 -9.99 34.63 -4.62
C ALA A 831 -9.27 33.39 -4.11
N LEU A 832 -10.01 32.34 -3.72
CA LEU A 832 -9.43 31.05 -3.33
C LEU A 832 -8.70 30.42 -4.53
N VAL A 833 -9.38 30.23 -5.66
CA VAL A 833 -8.82 29.59 -6.87
C VAL A 833 -7.56 30.31 -7.35
N LYS A 834 -7.60 31.65 -7.46
CA LYS A 834 -6.44 32.44 -7.86
C LYS A 834 -5.29 32.36 -6.85
N GLY A 835 -5.61 32.37 -5.56
CA GLY A 835 -4.62 32.20 -4.49
C GLY A 835 -3.92 30.85 -4.56
N THR A 836 -4.69 29.77 -4.74
CA THR A 836 -4.16 28.41 -4.92
C THR A 836 -3.27 28.30 -6.17
N TYR A 837 -3.72 28.80 -7.32
CA TYR A 837 -2.89 28.83 -8.53
C TYR A 837 -1.57 29.55 -8.28
N THR A 838 -1.62 30.76 -7.70
CA THR A 838 -0.44 31.58 -7.45
C THR A 838 0.55 30.85 -6.53
N ALA A 839 0.05 30.23 -5.46
CA ALA A 839 0.85 29.45 -4.52
C ALA A 839 1.53 28.24 -5.18
N VAL A 840 0.77 27.45 -5.95
CA VAL A 840 1.32 26.30 -6.69
C VAL A 840 2.43 26.74 -7.64
N LYS A 841 2.21 27.81 -8.42
CA LYS A 841 3.21 28.31 -9.38
C LYS A 841 4.43 28.94 -8.73
N ALA A 842 4.29 29.50 -7.53
CA ALA A 842 5.41 30.02 -6.77
C ALA A 842 6.35 28.92 -6.26
N ILE A 843 5.81 27.72 -5.98
CA ILE A 843 6.60 26.55 -5.57
C ILE A 843 7.28 25.91 -6.78
N ASP A 844 6.52 25.55 -7.80
CA ASP A 844 7.04 25.04 -9.07
C ASP A 844 6.05 25.31 -10.20
N SER A 845 6.48 26.12 -11.16
CA SER A 845 5.68 26.50 -12.33
C SER A 845 5.20 25.31 -13.19
N ASN A 846 5.87 24.15 -13.09
CA ASN A 846 5.53 22.94 -13.82
C ASN A 846 4.43 22.11 -13.14
N ILE A 847 4.15 22.31 -11.85
CA ILE A 847 3.04 21.64 -11.15
C ILE A 847 1.73 22.22 -11.69
N LYS A 848 0.86 21.38 -12.24
CA LYS A 848 -0.43 21.82 -12.77
C LYS A 848 -1.42 22.10 -11.64
N PHE A 849 -2.30 23.07 -11.83
CA PHE A 849 -3.48 23.26 -11.00
C PHE A 849 -4.72 23.24 -11.89
N GLY A 850 -5.64 22.32 -11.64
CA GLY A 850 -6.89 22.28 -12.36
C GLY A 850 -8.07 21.92 -11.49
N ILE A 851 -9.25 22.10 -12.06
CA ILE A 851 -10.53 21.95 -11.37
C ILE A 851 -11.44 21.09 -12.23
N SER A 852 -12.12 20.12 -11.62
CA SER A 852 -13.18 19.31 -12.22
C SER A 852 -14.55 19.83 -11.78
N PRO A 853 -15.12 20.84 -12.47
CA PRO A 853 -16.45 21.36 -12.14
C PRO A 853 -17.55 20.42 -12.65
N ALA A 854 -18.77 20.61 -12.14
CA ALA A 854 -19.94 19.92 -12.69
C ALA A 854 -20.11 20.23 -14.18
N GLY A 855 -20.74 19.34 -14.96
CA GLY A 855 -20.91 19.55 -16.40
C GLY A 855 -21.78 20.76 -16.76
N SER A 856 -22.68 21.22 -15.88
CA SER A 856 -23.51 22.42 -16.16
C SER A 856 -22.76 23.72 -15.81
N ILE A 857 -22.35 24.51 -16.81
CA ILE A 857 -21.71 25.83 -16.60
C ILE A 857 -22.63 26.77 -15.78
N THR A 858 -23.92 26.76 -16.11
CA THR A 858 -24.93 27.55 -15.38
C THR A 858 -25.12 27.05 -13.95
N GLY A 859 -25.18 25.72 -13.74
CA GLY A 859 -25.25 25.11 -12.42
C GLY A 859 -24.07 25.49 -11.54
N ASN A 860 -22.85 25.42 -12.08
CA ASN A 860 -21.63 25.87 -11.38
C ASN A 860 -21.77 27.32 -10.88
N LEU A 861 -22.22 28.23 -11.75
CA LEU A 861 -22.28 29.66 -11.46
C LEU A 861 -23.29 30.02 -10.37
N TYR A 862 -24.43 29.33 -10.32
CA TYR A 862 -25.57 29.70 -9.49
C TYR A 862 -25.79 28.79 -8.27
N SER A 863 -25.48 27.49 -8.37
CA SER A 863 -25.73 26.52 -7.30
C SER A 863 -24.58 26.45 -6.30
N ILE A 864 -23.33 26.45 -6.81
CA ILE A 864 -22.11 26.28 -6.00
C ILE A 864 -21.15 27.48 -6.09
N TYR A 865 -21.55 28.53 -6.81
CA TYR A 865 -20.82 29.80 -6.96
C TYR A 865 -19.38 29.62 -7.49
N ALA A 866 -19.21 28.67 -8.40
CA ALA A 866 -18.02 28.40 -9.18
C ALA A 866 -18.09 29.14 -10.52
N ASP A 867 -17.34 30.24 -10.66
CA ASP A 867 -17.31 31.05 -11.87
C ASP A 867 -16.26 30.55 -12.87
N VAL A 868 -16.56 29.38 -13.45
CA VAL A 868 -15.70 28.71 -14.43
C VAL A 868 -15.41 29.58 -15.65
N ASN A 869 -16.33 30.48 -16.02
CA ASN A 869 -16.13 31.44 -17.10
C ASN A 869 -15.00 32.43 -16.78
N THR A 870 -14.94 32.94 -15.55
CA THR A 870 -13.79 33.76 -15.10
C THR A 870 -12.51 32.95 -15.11
N TRP A 871 -12.52 31.71 -14.61
CA TRP A 871 -11.29 30.90 -14.50
C TRP A 871 -10.70 30.53 -15.87
N VAL A 872 -11.55 30.19 -16.83
CA VAL A 872 -11.12 29.79 -18.18
C VAL A 872 -10.65 30.99 -19.02
N ASN A 873 -11.29 32.15 -18.87
CA ASN A 873 -10.99 33.32 -19.70
C ASN A 873 -9.87 34.22 -19.15
N ASN A 874 -9.34 33.94 -17.96
CA ASN A 874 -8.27 34.72 -17.35
C ASN A 874 -7.09 33.83 -16.94
N GLN A 875 -5.88 34.21 -17.33
CA GLN A 875 -4.67 33.57 -16.82
C GLN A 875 -4.56 33.74 -15.30
N GLY A 876 -3.90 32.78 -14.64
CA GLY A 876 -3.67 32.85 -13.19
C GLY A 876 -4.73 32.17 -12.33
N TYR A 877 -5.64 31.39 -12.92
CA TYR A 877 -6.69 30.67 -12.18
C TYR A 877 -6.54 29.16 -12.24
N VAL A 878 -6.36 28.59 -13.43
CA VAL A 878 -6.20 27.15 -13.66
C VAL A 878 -5.30 26.92 -14.88
N ASP A 879 -4.63 25.78 -14.94
CA ASP A 879 -3.97 25.26 -16.14
C ASP A 879 -4.90 24.35 -16.94
N TYR A 880 -5.92 23.76 -16.29
CA TYR A 880 -6.92 22.95 -16.96
C TYR A 880 -8.27 22.98 -16.24
N VAL A 881 -9.34 22.74 -17.01
CA VAL A 881 -10.66 22.41 -16.48
C VAL A 881 -11.04 21.00 -16.93
N ALA A 882 -11.68 20.26 -16.03
CA ALA A 882 -12.08 18.89 -16.23
C ALA A 882 -13.59 18.67 -16.05
N PRO A 883 -14.47 19.25 -16.90
CA PRO A 883 -15.91 19.17 -16.68
C PRO A 883 -16.43 17.73 -16.60
N GLN A 884 -17.27 17.49 -15.60
CA GLN A 884 -17.92 16.22 -15.32
C GLN A 884 -19.14 16.04 -16.23
N ILE A 885 -18.96 15.46 -17.43
CA ILE A 885 -20.03 15.22 -18.41
C ILE A 885 -20.52 13.77 -18.24
N TYR A 886 -21.28 13.53 -17.18
CA TYR A 886 -21.66 12.20 -16.71
C TYR A 886 -22.98 11.69 -17.31
N TRP A 887 -23.33 12.15 -18.50
CA TRP A 887 -24.61 11.87 -19.16
C TRP A 887 -24.41 11.18 -20.49
N GLY A 888 -25.40 10.39 -20.92
CA GLY A 888 -25.44 9.79 -22.25
C GLY A 888 -25.68 10.81 -23.37
N PHE A 889 -25.58 10.36 -24.62
CA PHE A 889 -25.96 11.19 -25.77
C PHE A 889 -27.47 11.41 -25.86
N GLU A 890 -28.27 10.49 -25.31
CA GLU A 890 -29.74 10.53 -25.35
C GLU A 890 -30.35 11.18 -24.09
N HIS A 891 -29.53 11.64 -23.16
CA HIS A 891 -29.99 12.25 -21.92
C HIS A 891 -30.86 13.49 -22.20
N THR A 892 -32.11 13.48 -21.72
CA THR A 892 -33.14 14.45 -22.13
C THR A 892 -32.91 15.92 -21.73
N GLN A 893 -32.09 16.21 -20.71
CA GLN A 893 -31.79 17.60 -20.28
C GLN A 893 -30.36 18.05 -20.58
N SER A 894 -29.38 17.17 -20.36
CA SER A 894 -27.95 17.41 -20.57
C SER A 894 -27.31 16.40 -21.54
N PRO A 895 -27.72 16.33 -22.83
CA PRO A 895 -27.09 15.44 -23.79
C PRO A 895 -25.57 15.63 -23.85
N PHE A 896 -24.79 14.54 -23.82
CA PHE A 896 -23.33 14.57 -23.83
C PHE A 896 -22.76 15.52 -24.90
N GLN A 897 -23.25 15.41 -26.13
CA GLN A 897 -22.73 16.18 -27.27
C GLN A 897 -22.94 17.69 -27.07
N GLU A 898 -24.09 18.10 -26.55
CA GLU A 898 -24.40 19.51 -26.33
C GLU A 898 -23.54 20.12 -25.22
N VAL A 899 -23.39 19.39 -24.11
CA VAL A 899 -22.54 19.81 -22.99
C VAL A 899 -21.08 19.87 -23.42
N LEU A 900 -20.59 18.88 -24.17
CA LEU A 900 -19.24 18.87 -24.73
C LEU A 900 -19.00 20.09 -25.63
N ASP A 901 -19.96 20.44 -26.48
CA ASP A 901 -19.87 21.60 -27.39
C ASP A 901 -19.85 22.92 -26.62
N GLU A 902 -20.63 23.02 -25.54
CA GLU A 902 -20.65 24.19 -24.66
C GLU A 902 -19.28 24.42 -24.00
N TRP A 903 -18.69 23.37 -23.42
CA TRP A 903 -17.36 23.44 -22.80
C TRP A 903 -16.25 23.69 -23.81
N ALA A 904 -16.29 23.01 -24.96
CA ALA A 904 -15.32 23.24 -26.04
C ALA A 904 -15.38 24.69 -26.52
N THR A 905 -16.58 25.29 -26.60
CA THR A 905 -16.77 26.70 -26.96
C THR A 905 -16.23 27.64 -25.89
N LEU A 906 -16.53 27.39 -24.61
CA LEU A 906 -16.05 28.22 -23.50
C LEU A 906 -14.52 28.23 -23.41
N VAL A 907 -13.88 27.06 -23.51
CA VAL A 907 -12.42 26.95 -23.45
C VAL A 907 -11.78 27.49 -24.72
N GLY A 908 -12.27 27.11 -25.91
CA GLY A 908 -11.65 27.48 -27.19
C GLY A 908 -10.19 27.00 -27.30
N LYS A 909 -9.46 27.52 -28.29
CA LYS A 909 -8.03 27.20 -28.51
C LYS A 909 -7.13 28.15 -27.70
N LYS A 910 -7.05 27.93 -26.39
CA LYS A 910 -6.18 28.70 -25.49
C LYS A 910 -4.92 27.89 -25.16
N ASP A 911 -3.76 28.55 -25.15
CA ASP A 911 -2.49 27.88 -24.82
C ASP A 911 -2.31 27.65 -23.30
N TYR A 912 -3.06 28.37 -22.47
CA TYR A 912 -2.87 28.43 -21.02
C TYR A 912 -3.95 27.72 -20.20
N VAL A 913 -5.06 27.30 -20.82
CA VAL A 913 -6.08 26.44 -20.18
C VAL A 913 -6.39 25.27 -21.09
N LYS A 914 -6.30 24.06 -20.53
CA LYS A 914 -6.55 22.79 -21.18
C LYS A 914 -7.97 22.28 -20.89
N LEU A 915 -8.59 21.59 -21.85
CA LEU A 915 -9.90 20.96 -21.69
C LEU A 915 -9.75 19.44 -21.63
N ILE A 916 -10.05 18.87 -20.47
CA ILE A 916 -10.00 17.42 -20.21
C ILE A 916 -11.43 16.96 -19.89
N ILE A 917 -11.96 15.92 -20.52
CA ILE A 917 -13.38 15.56 -20.32
C ILE A 917 -13.53 14.49 -19.22
N GLY A 918 -14.27 14.79 -18.15
CA GLY A 918 -14.63 13.82 -17.13
C GLY A 918 -15.81 12.96 -17.57
N LEU A 919 -15.63 11.63 -17.57
CA LEU A 919 -16.65 10.64 -17.96
C LEU A 919 -16.98 9.72 -16.78
N ASP A 920 -18.23 9.26 -16.70
CA ASP A 920 -18.70 8.41 -15.60
C ASP A 920 -18.95 6.96 -16.03
N LEU A 921 -18.23 6.04 -15.41
CA LEU A 921 -18.38 4.60 -15.63
C LEU A 921 -19.53 4.00 -14.81
N SER A 922 -20.05 4.71 -13.81
CA SER A 922 -21.15 4.22 -12.97
C SER A 922 -22.43 3.99 -13.78
N MET A 923 -22.72 4.90 -14.71
CA MET A 923 -23.86 4.81 -15.63
C MET A 923 -23.80 3.55 -16.48
N ALA A 924 -22.63 3.22 -17.02
CA ALA A 924 -22.43 1.98 -17.78
C ALA A 924 -22.47 0.70 -16.91
N TYR A 925 -22.31 0.81 -15.59
CA TYR A 925 -22.42 -0.33 -14.66
C TYR A 925 -23.87 -0.77 -14.41
N GLY A 926 -24.85 0.03 -14.84
CA GLY A 926 -26.28 -0.26 -14.70
C GLY A 926 -27.00 0.62 -13.69
N THR A 927 -26.46 1.79 -13.34
CA THR A 927 -27.25 2.80 -12.64
C THR A 927 -28.23 3.44 -13.62
N THR A 928 -29.50 3.51 -13.24
CA THR A 928 -30.53 4.15 -14.07
C THR A 928 -30.77 5.57 -13.59
N ASP A 929 -30.49 6.56 -14.43
CA ASP A 929 -31.12 7.87 -14.34
C ASP A 929 -32.37 7.86 -15.23
N SER A 930 -33.48 8.34 -14.67
CA SER A 930 -34.74 8.51 -15.40
C SER A 930 -34.62 9.39 -16.66
N TYR A 931 -33.62 10.26 -16.74
CA TYR A 931 -33.42 11.17 -17.87
C TYR A 931 -32.57 10.58 -19.00
N ASP A 932 -31.81 9.51 -18.74
CA ASP A 932 -30.98 8.81 -19.74
C ASP A 932 -31.76 7.78 -20.59
N GLY A 933 -33.03 7.54 -20.27
CA GLY A 933 -33.86 6.58 -20.99
C GLY A 933 -33.28 5.16 -20.92
N THR A 934 -33.05 4.54 -22.08
CA THR A 934 -32.51 3.17 -22.18
C THR A 934 -31.09 3.11 -22.77
N GLU A 935 -30.45 4.24 -23.12
CA GLU A 935 -29.17 4.26 -23.88
C GLU A 935 -28.09 3.37 -23.23
N TRP A 936 -27.83 3.55 -21.93
CA TRP A 936 -26.82 2.78 -21.19
C TRP A 936 -27.16 1.30 -21.05
N THR A 937 -28.44 0.93 -21.17
CA THR A 937 -28.88 -0.47 -21.17
C THR A 937 -28.76 -1.08 -22.56
N ASP A 938 -29.17 -0.36 -23.60
CA ASP A 938 -29.24 -0.82 -24.99
C ASP A 938 -27.87 -0.85 -25.67
N HIS A 939 -26.96 0.03 -25.23
CA HIS A 939 -25.63 0.18 -25.79
C HIS A 939 -24.55 -0.23 -24.79
N LYS A 940 -23.44 -0.77 -25.30
CA LYS A 940 -22.26 -1.13 -24.53
C LYS A 940 -20.99 -0.46 -25.08
N ASP A 941 -21.16 0.68 -25.73
CA ASP A 941 -20.10 1.45 -26.39
C ASP A 941 -20.24 2.96 -26.12
N VAL A 942 -21.07 3.37 -25.15
CA VAL A 942 -21.38 4.77 -24.87
C VAL A 942 -20.12 5.55 -24.52
N ILE A 943 -19.28 5.01 -23.63
CA ILE A 943 -18.00 5.61 -23.23
C ILE A 943 -17.03 5.68 -24.42
N ALA A 944 -17.00 4.63 -25.26
CA ALA A 944 -16.17 4.64 -26.46
C ALA A 944 -16.58 5.76 -27.42
N ARG A 945 -17.89 5.93 -27.65
CA ARG A 945 -18.45 7.03 -28.45
C ARG A 945 -18.15 8.40 -27.84
N GLN A 946 -18.23 8.54 -26.52
CA GLN A 946 -17.88 9.77 -25.81
C GLN A 946 -16.40 10.14 -26.00
N ILE A 947 -15.47 9.19 -25.88
CA ILE A 947 -14.03 9.43 -26.13
C ILE A 947 -13.80 9.85 -27.59
N VAL A 948 -14.45 9.19 -28.55
CA VAL A 948 -14.35 9.54 -29.99
C VAL A 948 -14.88 10.96 -30.23
N ALA A 949 -16.06 11.30 -29.69
CA ALA A 949 -16.65 12.62 -29.84
C ALA A 949 -15.81 13.73 -29.19
N ALA A 950 -15.26 13.48 -27.99
CA ALA A 950 -14.37 14.40 -27.29
C ALA A 950 -13.06 14.61 -28.05
N SER A 951 -12.40 13.53 -28.51
CA SER A 951 -11.14 13.62 -29.25
C SER A 951 -11.24 14.27 -30.63
N ALA A 952 -12.46 14.38 -31.18
CA ALA A 952 -12.72 15.15 -32.40
C ALA A 952 -12.71 16.67 -32.17
N LYS A 953 -12.71 17.16 -30.92
CA LYS A 953 -12.63 18.60 -30.62
C LYS A 953 -11.21 19.10 -30.79
N GLU A 954 -11.04 20.24 -31.47
CA GLU A 954 -9.71 20.79 -31.78
C GLU A 954 -8.93 21.26 -30.54
N ASN A 955 -9.59 21.46 -29.41
CA ASN A 955 -9.03 21.85 -28.12
C ASN A 955 -9.14 20.72 -27.08
N PHE A 956 -9.22 19.46 -27.53
CA PHE A 956 -9.19 18.30 -26.66
C PHE A 956 -7.78 18.05 -26.11
N ASP A 957 -7.65 17.96 -24.78
CA ASP A 957 -6.39 17.66 -24.11
C ASP A 957 -6.46 16.38 -23.27
N GLY A 958 -7.59 15.65 -23.25
CA GLY A 958 -7.68 14.35 -22.60
C GLY A 958 -9.05 13.97 -22.06
N VAL A 959 -9.10 12.82 -21.37
CA VAL A 959 -10.26 12.32 -20.64
C VAL A 959 -9.86 11.86 -19.23
N ILE A 960 -10.80 11.88 -18.29
CA ILE A 960 -10.64 11.29 -16.94
C ILE A 960 -11.85 10.42 -16.64
N MET A 961 -11.62 9.18 -16.21
CA MET A 961 -12.68 8.24 -15.86
C MET A 961 -13.00 8.30 -14.37
N PHE A 962 -14.28 8.52 -14.05
CA PHE A 962 -14.82 8.38 -12.71
C PHE A 962 -15.53 7.02 -12.56
N SER A 963 -15.12 6.14 -11.67
CA SER A 963 -13.85 6.09 -10.93
C SER A 963 -13.17 4.73 -11.10
N LEU A 964 -11.98 4.59 -10.51
CA LEU A 964 -11.19 3.37 -10.53
C LEU A 964 -11.98 2.08 -10.20
N ARG A 965 -12.91 2.11 -9.24
CA ARG A 965 -13.64 0.91 -8.77
C ARG A 965 -14.37 0.12 -9.87
N TYR A 966 -14.71 0.78 -10.96
CA TYR A 966 -15.47 0.20 -12.06
C TYR A 966 -14.62 -0.66 -12.99
N PHE A 967 -13.29 -0.52 -12.94
CA PHE A 967 -12.37 -1.38 -13.66
C PHE A 967 -11.25 -1.94 -12.79
N TYR A 968 -11.17 -1.63 -11.50
CA TYR A 968 -10.25 -2.30 -10.60
C TYR A 968 -10.80 -2.27 -9.18
N ASN A 969 -11.11 -3.44 -8.62
CA ASN A 969 -11.44 -3.56 -7.20
C ASN A 969 -10.15 -3.75 -6.40
N PRO A 970 -9.74 -2.78 -5.56
CA PRO A 970 -8.48 -2.89 -4.85
C PRO A 970 -8.44 -3.96 -3.74
N SER A 971 -9.60 -4.49 -3.32
CA SER A 971 -9.70 -5.60 -2.37
C SER A 971 -9.51 -6.97 -3.02
N SER A 972 -10.13 -7.19 -4.18
CA SER A 972 -10.07 -8.47 -4.88
C SER A 972 -9.02 -8.53 -5.98
N GLY A 973 -8.50 -7.39 -6.44
CA GLY A 973 -7.57 -7.31 -7.56
C GLY A 973 -8.22 -7.47 -8.94
N TYR A 974 -9.55 -7.59 -9.03
CA TYR A 974 -10.28 -7.93 -10.26
C TYR A 974 -11.49 -7.04 -10.56
N TYR A 975 -11.92 -7.12 -11.82
CA TYR A 975 -13.01 -6.37 -12.45
C TYR A 975 -14.39 -6.82 -11.96
N THR A 976 -15.36 -5.90 -12.02
CA THR A 976 -16.78 -6.23 -11.85
C THR A 976 -17.39 -6.60 -13.21
N GLY A 977 -18.06 -7.75 -13.29
CA GLY A 977 -18.47 -8.37 -14.57
C GLY A 977 -19.39 -7.52 -15.46
N ASN A 978 -20.18 -6.63 -14.87
CA ASN A 978 -21.20 -5.85 -15.59
C ASN A 978 -20.62 -4.84 -16.60
N LEU A 979 -19.36 -4.43 -16.45
CA LEU A 979 -18.70 -3.46 -17.34
C LEU A 979 -17.79 -4.09 -18.39
N SER A 980 -17.70 -5.42 -18.43
CA SER A 980 -16.78 -6.13 -19.33
C SER A 980 -16.98 -5.76 -20.81
N ALA A 981 -18.24 -5.70 -21.27
CA ALA A 981 -18.57 -5.32 -22.64
C ALA A 981 -18.26 -3.85 -22.93
N GLU A 982 -18.64 -2.92 -22.04
CA GLU A 982 -18.33 -1.48 -22.17
C GLU A 982 -16.83 -1.25 -22.30
N ARG A 983 -16.06 -1.90 -21.42
CA ARG A 983 -14.61 -1.82 -21.38
C ARG A 983 -13.94 -2.36 -22.64
N ALA A 984 -14.41 -3.51 -23.14
CA ALA A 984 -13.89 -4.08 -24.38
C ALA A 984 -14.00 -3.08 -25.56
N ASN A 985 -15.00 -2.19 -25.52
CA ASN A 985 -15.20 -1.16 -26.52
C ASN A 985 -14.38 0.13 -26.26
N PHE A 986 -14.32 0.65 -25.02
CA PHE A 986 -13.63 1.92 -24.77
C PHE A 986 -12.11 1.81 -24.58
N GLU A 987 -11.60 0.69 -24.05
CA GLU A 987 -10.18 0.55 -23.72
C GLU A 987 -9.27 0.65 -24.97
N PRO A 988 -9.58 0.02 -26.12
CA PRO A 988 -8.82 0.21 -27.34
C PRO A 988 -8.79 1.67 -27.81
N VAL A 989 -9.92 2.37 -27.68
CA VAL A 989 -10.04 3.79 -28.07
C VAL A 989 -9.19 4.68 -27.16
N LEU A 990 -9.25 4.45 -25.84
CA LEU A 990 -8.42 5.16 -24.85
C LEU A 990 -6.92 4.94 -25.12
N LYS A 991 -6.52 3.70 -25.39
CA LYS A 991 -5.14 3.34 -25.73
C LYS A 991 -4.68 4.02 -27.03
N ALA A 992 -5.55 4.11 -28.02
CA ALA A 992 -5.28 4.73 -29.31
C ALA A 992 -5.16 6.27 -29.27
N LEU A 993 -5.64 6.95 -28.22
CA LEU A 993 -5.42 8.40 -28.06
C LEU A 993 -3.91 8.71 -28.11
N TYR A 994 -3.51 9.66 -28.96
CA TYR A 994 -2.10 9.98 -29.20
C TYR A 994 -1.36 10.32 -27.91
N THR A 995 -0.21 9.69 -27.68
CA THR A 995 0.75 10.10 -26.65
C THR A 995 1.86 10.88 -27.32
N THR A 996 1.68 12.18 -27.52
CA THR A 996 2.83 13.06 -27.76
C THR A 996 3.37 13.50 -26.40
N ASN A 997 4.53 12.96 -26.02
CA ASN A 997 5.37 13.52 -24.95
C ASN A 997 6.03 14.81 -25.42
#